data_AF-A0A1S8LWW0-F1
#
_entry.id   AF-A0A1S8LWW0-F1
#
_cell.length_a   1.000
_cell.length_b   1.000
_cell.length_c   1.000
_cell.angle_alpha   90.00
_cell.angle_beta   90.00
_cell.angle_gamma   90.00
#
_symmetry.space_group_name_H-M   'P 1'
#
loop_
_entity.id
_entity.type
_entity.pdbx_description
1 polymer ?
#
loop_
_entity_poly.entity_id
_entity_poly.type
_entity_poly.pdbx_seq_one_letter_code
_entity_poly.pdbx_strand_id
1 'polypeptide(L)'
;MKKFKLKCLITAFVCLASVSALNNANTVKADTNDTSVSVTYDAHVQNIGWQNPWAKDGSEAGTDGQALRVEALKIKLVNAPAGAKISYQTHVQNVGWQNWVSDGIEAGTDGKALRVEAFKIKLENMPDYSIQYQAHVENVGWQDWVSDGAEAGTDGKGLRVEAIRVRLVKKVHPNSISINKATDNLKIGDTDTLKASFSPDNTTNKDLTWTSSNSNIVSVDNSGNIKALANGTASITATSNDGQKTASCFVTVGEVSPGVQYQTHVENIGWQVPVSDGIEAGTEGKSLRVEALKINLVNAPADAKIVYQTHVQNIGWQNWVENGNEAGTDGKALRVEALKIKLQNMPGYSIQYQAYIQNLGWQNWVSDGAEAGTDGQNLRIEAIKIKLIKPAAVDSVSLNKTTDTLNIGDSDTLSATVNPSSVPNKAVSWASSDSSIVSVDANGKITANKAGTATITATSVDGNKAASCTVNVNDKSVVTFKDPCLETAVRDALKKPSGPIYSAEVANITCLNASGGAIVRYTNMASLDGIQYLTNLQELRLANDKLTDISAIKDLKNLKTLDLCNTPITDISPIKGLSSLTSLQLDNVNITDITPIRNLTNLQNLSISRCGLSNITALSDLKNLQSLNLGYNNNISNFSPLASLSNLSTLDLEYCNFSDTAPLANLKNLQSLYLGNNKLTDLHSINNLNNLKLLYANNNQINDISSINNLTNLNNLDISSNNITDISSIKGLTNLSNLSVSHNQIKDISPATSLVNLLCIDVSDNPISDVTPLKSLTNLQKLFIDTNKSDLDALKAALPKCTINYGF
;
A
#
# COMPACT_ATOMS: atom_id res chain seq x y z
N MET A 1 3.45 -26.62 61.38
CA MET A 1 2.46 -25.64 60.86
C MET A 1 2.38 -24.43 61.81
N LYS A 2 1.79 -23.32 61.36
CA LYS A 2 1.81 -21.92 61.88
C LYS A 2 1.79 -21.69 63.42
N LYS A 3 2.32 -20.52 63.84
CA LYS A 3 2.20 -19.88 65.18
C LYS A 3 1.51 -18.49 65.09
N PHE A 4 1.36 -17.80 66.22
CA PHE A 4 0.21 -16.94 66.62
C PHE A 4 0.57 -15.47 66.97
N LYS A 5 -0.46 -14.61 67.19
CA LYS A 5 -0.50 -13.34 68.01
C LYS A 5 0.08 -12.04 67.37
N LEU A 6 -0.33 -10.78 67.66
CA LEU A 6 -1.42 -10.15 68.50
C LEU A 6 -1.47 -8.57 68.33
N LYS A 7 -2.58 -7.90 68.73
CA LYS A 7 -2.81 -6.42 69.01
C LYS A 7 -2.94 -5.46 67.79
N CYS A 8 -3.85 -4.47 67.65
CA CYS A 8 -4.94 -3.80 68.44
C CYS A 8 -4.61 -2.51 69.24
N LEU A 9 -5.26 -1.37 68.87
CA LEU A 9 -5.85 -0.24 69.66
C LEU A 9 -6.52 0.75 68.64
N ILE A 10 -7.80 1.21 68.67
CA ILE A 10 -8.69 1.83 69.70
C ILE A 10 -8.24 3.28 69.99
N THR A 11 -9.01 4.39 69.89
CA THR A 11 -10.47 4.78 69.86
C THR A 11 -10.63 6.15 69.12
N ALA A 12 -11.78 6.78 68.77
CA ALA A 12 -13.21 6.44 68.51
C ALA A 12 -14.00 7.72 68.04
N PHE A 13 -15.34 7.67 67.95
CA PHE A 13 -16.31 8.77 67.69
C PHE A 13 -17.46 8.66 68.73
N VAL A 14 -18.16 9.76 69.09
CA VAL A 14 -19.61 9.84 69.40
C VAL A 14 -19.98 11.26 69.86
N CYS A 15 -21.14 11.73 69.40
CA CYS A 15 -21.76 13.03 69.71
C CYS A 15 -23.02 12.80 70.56
N LEU A 16 -23.35 13.67 71.52
CA LEU A 16 -24.73 13.86 72.01
C LEU A 16 -24.88 15.04 72.99
N ALA A 17 -25.90 15.88 72.72
CA ALA A 17 -26.71 16.69 73.64
C ALA A 17 -26.05 17.77 74.53
N SER A 18 -26.72 18.85 74.96
CA SER A 18 -27.67 19.82 74.35
C SER A 18 -28.28 20.68 75.47
N VAL A 19 -28.42 22.01 75.28
CA VAL A 19 -29.22 22.92 76.15
C VAL A 19 -28.61 23.14 77.57
N SER A 20 -28.58 24.33 78.20
CA SER A 20 -29.08 25.69 77.90
C SER A 20 -28.13 26.77 78.43
N ALA A 21 -28.26 27.97 77.87
CA ALA A 21 -27.71 29.22 78.38
C ALA A 21 -27.99 29.52 79.87
N LEU A 22 -27.19 30.40 80.47
CA LEU A 22 -27.64 31.77 80.81
C LEU A 22 -26.48 32.67 81.31
N ASN A 23 -26.49 33.90 80.82
CA ASN A 23 -26.01 35.15 81.44
C ASN A 23 -24.55 35.26 81.93
N ASN A 24 -23.73 35.90 81.09
CA ASN A 24 -22.84 36.95 81.57
C ASN A 24 -23.33 38.29 81.01
N ALA A 25 -23.85 39.17 81.87
CA ALA A 25 -24.18 40.54 81.52
C ALA A 25 -23.29 41.48 82.33
N ASN A 26 -22.63 42.42 81.63
CA ASN A 26 -21.82 43.52 82.18
C ASN A 26 -20.50 43.08 82.89
N THR A 27 -19.34 43.70 82.68
CA THR A 27 -18.96 44.91 81.93
C THR A 27 -17.59 44.74 81.28
N VAL A 28 -17.37 45.28 80.07
CA VAL A 28 -16.02 45.67 79.62
C VAL A 28 -16.07 47.13 79.22
N LYS A 29 -15.32 47.97 79.95
CA LYS A 29 -15.07 49.36 79.56
C LYS A 29 -14.27 49.35 78.25
N ALA A 30 -14.57 50.26 77.34
CA ALA A 30 -13.72 50.50 76.17
C ALA A 30 -12.30 50.87 76.62
N ASP A 31 -11.30 50.12 76.14
CA ASP A 31 -9.89 50.45 76.35
C ASP A 31 -9.46 51.47 75.30
N THR A 32 -9.13 52.69 75.73
CA THR A 32 -9.06 53.88 74.88
C THR A 32 -7.68 54.09 74.23
N ASN A 33 -6.98 53.01 73.88
CA ASN A 33 -5.63 53.05 73.27
C ASN A 33 -5.36 51.97 72.20
N ASP A 34 -6.40 51.31 71.69
CA ASP A 34 -6.24 50.36 70.58
C ASP A 34 -5.97 51.08 69.25
N THR A 35 -4.72 51.01 68.79
CA THR A 35 -4.23 51.59 67.52
C THR A 35 -4.25 50.60 66.35
N SER A 36 -4.76 49.37 66.55
CA SER A 36 -4.82 48.36 65.48
C SER A 36 -5.87 48.70 64.42
N VAL A 37 -5.56 48.41 63.15
CA VAL A 37 -6.54 48.56 62.07
C VAL A 37 -7.64 47.52 62.24
N SER A 38 -8.88 48.00 62.28
CA SER A 38 -10.06 47.23 62.67
C SER A 38 -11.27 47.65 61.83
N VAL A 39 -12.31 46.81 61.78
CA VAL A 39 -13.61 47.20 61.21
C VAL A 39 -14.66 47.31 62.32
N THR A 40 -15.45 48.39 62.26
CA THR A 40 -16.61 48.59 63.13
C THR A 40 -17.87 48.77 62.31
N TYR A 41 -19.00 48.26 62.81
CA TYR A 41 -20.26 48.22 62.07
C TYR A 41 -21.47 48.22 62.99
N ASP A 42 -22.59 48.67 62.44
CA ASP A 42 -23.87 48.85 63.10
C ASP A 42 -25.00 48.45 62.14
N ALA A 43 -26.09 47.96 62.72
CA ALA A 43 -27.27 47.48 62.03
C ALA A 43 -28.52 48.17 62.59
N HIS A 44 -29.27 48.85 61.72
CA HIS A 44 -30.60 49.33 62.06
C HIS A 44 -31.56 48.14 62.09
N VAL A 45 -32.03 47.75 63.28
CA VAL A 45 -32.93 46.60 63.44
C VAL A 45 -34.37 47.09 63.61
N GLN A 46 -35.32 46.42 62.94
CA GLN A 46 -36.75 46.70 63.06
C GLN A 46 -37.18 46.82 64.53
N ASN A 47 -37.92 47.88 64.85
CA ASN A 47 -38.44 48.22 66.19
C ASN A 47 -37.38 48.48 67.29
N ILE A 48 -36.08 48.38 66.98
CA ILE A 48 -34.97 48.66 67.91
C ILE A 48 -34.22 49.94 67.51
N GLY A 49 -34.00 50.14 66.22
CA GLY A 49 -33.16 51.22 65.70
C GLY A 49 -31.71 50.80 65.49
N TRP A 50 -30.83 51.80 65.33
CA TRP A 50 -29.36 51.62 65.33
C TRP A 50 -28.85 51.14 66.70
N GLN A 51 -27.87 50.25 66.71
CA GLN A 51 -27.36 49.58 67.90
C GLN A 51 -26.08 50.24 68.41
N ASN A 52 -26.04 50.55 69.71
CA ASN A 52 -24.92 51.23 70.35
C ASN A 52 -24.47 50.44 71.59
N PRO A 53 -23.17 50.07 71.73
CA PRO A 53 -22.05 50.37 70.83
C PRO A 53 -22.08 49.62 69.50
N TRP A 54 -21.42 50.19 68.49
CA TRP A 54 -21.14 49.50 67.22
C TRP A 54 -20.34 48.22 67.48
N ALA A 55 -20.69 47.15 66.76
CA ALA A 55 -19.92 45.92 66.73
C ALA A 55 -18.51 46.17 66.15
N LYS A 56 -17.54 45.37 66.59
CA LYS A 56 -16.15 45.38 66.13
C LYS A 56 -15.67 43.97 65.80
N ASP A 57 -14.90 43.83 64.72
CA ASP A 57 -14.16 42.63 64.29
C ASP A 57 -14.76 41.27 64.73
N GLY A 58 -15.80 40.84 64.02
CA GLY A 58 -16.44 39.54 64.19
C GLY A 58 -17.51 39.50 65.29
N SER A 59 -17.69 40.58 66.06
CA SER A 59 -18.82 40.71 66.99
C SER A 59 -20.16 40.82 66.25
N GLU A 60 -21.27 40.51 66.90
CA GLU A 60 -22.59 40.54 66.25
C GLU A 60 -23.17 41.96 66.18
N ALA A 61 -23.74 42.33 65.03
CA ALA A 61 -24.66 43.44 64.88
C ALA A 61 -25.97 42.93 64.27
N GLY A 62 -27.11 43.26 64.87
CA GLY A 62 -28.43 42.71 64.56
C GLY A 62 -29.06 41.98 65.74
N THR A 63 -29.89 40.97 65.45
CA THR A 63 -30.47 40.07 66.45
C THR A 63 -30.52 38.63 65.94
N ASP A 64 -29.79 37.72 66.58
CA ASP A 64 -30.03 36.28 66.47
C ASP A 64 -31.28 35.88 67.30
N GLY A 65 -32.14 34.99 66.76
CA GLY A 65 -33.27 34.36 67.46
C GLY A 65 -34.50 35.24 67.81
N GLN A 66 -34.51 36.55 67.54
CA GLN A 66 -35.63 37.45 67.90
C GLN A 66 -36.66 37.67 66.79
N ALA A 67 -36.45 37.10 65.59
CA ALA A 67 -37.28 37.32 64.39
C ALA A 67 -37.41 38.79 63.94
N LEU A 68 -36.47 39.65 64.34
CA LEU A 68 -36.35 41.03 63.88
C LEU A 68 -35.34 41.12 62.74
N ARG A 69 -35.59 42.01 61.79
CA ARG A 69 -34.76 42.16 60.57
C ARG A 69 -33.80 43.33 60.66
N VAL A 70 -32.67 43.21 59.98
CA VAL A 70 -31.84 44.36 59.62
C VAL A 70 -32.52 45.11 58.47
N GLU A 71 -32.60 46.43 58.60
CA GLU A 71 -33.18 47.35 57.61
C GLU A 71 -32.11 48.24 56.96
N ALA A 72 -31.01 48.53 57.68
CA ALA A 72 -29.84 49.22 57.15
C ALA A 72 -28.55 48.85 57.89
N LEU A 73 -27.41 49.10 57.26
CA LEU A 73 -26.06 48.85 57.75
C LEU A 73 -25.19 50.12 57.63
N LYS A 74 -24.29 50.31 58.59
CA LYS A 74 -23.18 51.27 58.52
C LYS A 74 -21.90 50.54 58.93
N ILE A 75 -20.84 50.65 58.13
CA ILE A 75 -19.59 49.89 58.29
C ILE A 75 -18.42 50.84 58.02
N LYS A 76 -17.44 50.92 58.90
CA LYS A 76 -16.26 51.78 58.72
C LYS A 76 -14.99 51.13 59.21
N LEU A 77 -13.89 51.45 58.55
CA LEU A 77 -12.57 51.14 59.07
C LEU A 77 -12.23 52.08 60.24
N VAL A 78 -11.44 51.56 61.17
CA VAL A 78 -10.88 52.28 62.32
C VAL A 78 -9.36 52.08 62.28
N ASN A 79 -8.60 53.15 62.50
CA ASN A 79 -7.13 53.19 62.42
C ASN A 79 -6.55 52.72 61.07
N ALA A 80 -7.28 52.88 59.96
CA ALA A 80 -6.77 52.49 58.64
C ALA A 80 -5.80 53.54 58.02
N PRO A 81 -4.87 53.11 57.14
CA PRO A 81 -3.98 54.01 56.42
C PRO A 81 -4.73 55.07 55.59
N ALA A 82 -4.10 56.22 55.37
CA ALA A 82 -4.68 57.28 54.53
C ALA A 82 -4.96 56.76 53.11
N GLY A 83 -6.22 56.91 52.66
CA GLY A 83 -6.68 56.42 51.35
C GLY A 83 -7.21 54.98 51.34
N ALA A 84 -7.08 54.22 52.44
CA ALA A 84 -7.83 52.98 52.63
C ALA A 84 -9.31 53.27 52.86
N LYS A 85 -10.19 52.44 52.30
CA LYS A 85 -11.64 52.51 52.53
C LYS A 85 -12.30 51.14 52.51
N ILE A 86 -13.42 51.01 53.21
CA ILE A 86 -14.32 49.86 53.09
C ILE A 86 -15.55 50.28 52.30
N SER A 87 -15.83 49.55 51.21
CA SER A 87 -16.98 49.80 50.36
C SER A 87 -17.98 48.65 50.50
N TYR A 88 -19.27 48.97 50.63
CA TYR A 88 -20.33 47.98 50.81
C TYR A 88 -21.64 48.42 50.16
N GLN A 89 -22.49 47.44 49.87
CA GLN A 89 -23.85 47.64 49.37
C GLN A 89 -24.80 46.58 49.91
N THR A 90 -26.10 46.91 49.94
CA THR A 90 -27.19 46.06 50.41
C THR A 90 -28.20 45.77 49.30
N HIS A 91 -28.70 44.53 49.26
CA HIS A 91 -29.92 44.17 48.55
C HIS A 91 -31.10 44.38 49.49
N VAL A 92 -32.01 45.28 49.13
CA VAL A 92 -33.19 45.63 49.95
C VAL A 92 -34.47 45.11 49.29
N GLN A 93 -35.36 44.55 50.12
CA GLN A 93 -36.66 44.03 49.68
C GLN A 93 -37.40 45.06 48.81
N ASN A 94 -37.91 44.61 47.65
CA ASN A 94 -38.64 45.42 46.66
C ASN A 94 -37.85 46.60 46.05
N VAL A 95 -36.55 46.73 46.33
CA VAL A 95 -35.66 47.78 45.79
C VAL A 95 -34.54 47.18 44.94
N GLY A 96 -34.01 46.02 45.34
CA GLY A 96 -32.85 45.40 44.70
C GLY A 96 -31.52 45.80 45.33
N TRP A 97 -30.42 45.54 44.63
CA TRP A 97 -29.09 46.03 45.01
C TRP A 97 -29.03 47.56 44.91
N GLN A 98 -28.72 48.20 46.03
CA GLN A 98 -28.43 49.64 46.09
C GLN A 98 -26.98 49.93 45.67
N ASN A 99 -26.69 51.21 45.39
CA ASN A 99 -25.33 51.65 45.07
C ASN A 99 -24.33 51.35 46.19
N TRP A 100 -23.07 51.10 45.83
CA TRP A 100 -21.95 51.04 46.78
C TRP A 100 -21.81 52.36 47.53
N VAL A 101 -21.79 52.26 48.87
CA VAL A 101 -21.39 53.32 49.79
C VAL A 101 -20.04 52.96 50.43
N SER A 102 -19.47 53.84 51.25
CA SER A 102 -18.21 53.57 51.96
C SER A 102 -18.20 54.21 53.34
N ASP A 103 -17.38 53.66 54.24
CA ASP A 103 -17.02 54.18 55.56
C ASP A 103 -18.11 54.96 56.33
N GLY A 104 -19.06 54.22 56.92
CA GLY A 104 -20.05 54.73 57.87
C GLY A 104 -21.29 55.35 57.23
N ILE A 105 -21.33 55.49 55.90
CA ILE A 105 -22.52 55.90 55.16
C ILE A 105 -23.57 54.78 55.16
N GLU A 106 -24.84 55.12 55.18
CA GLU A 106 -25.93 54.14 55.26
C GLU A 106 -26.09 53.32 53.98
N ALA A 107 -26.13 51.99 54.12
CA ALA A 107 -26.59 51.05 53.09
C ALA A 107 -27.86 50.37 53.59
N GLY A 108 -28.99 50.58 52.91
CA GLY A 108 -30.29 50.01 53.31
C GLY A 108 -31.40 51.06 53.27
N THR A 109 -32.35 50.94 54.20
CA THR A 109 -33.37 51.96 54.47
C THR A 109 -33.71 52.05 55.96
N ASP A 110 -33.31 53.14 56.63
CA ASP A 110 -33.92 53.55 57.90
C ASP A 110 -35.37 54.05 57.66
N GLY A 111 -36.27 53.81 58.63
CA GLY A 111 -37.63 54.36 58.70
C GLY A 111 -38.67 53.92 57.64
N LYS A 112 -38.29 53.09 56.65
CA LYS A 112 -39.18 52.68 55.54
C LYS A 112 -39.81 51.29 55.68
N ALA A 113 -39.48 50.57 56.75
CA ALA A 113 -39.97 49.22 57.02
C ALA A 113 -39.65 48.16 55.93
N LEU A 114 -38.57 48.35 55.17
CA LEU A 114 -38.02 47.37 54.23
C LEU A 114 -36.78 46.70 54.83
N ARG A 115 -36.55 45.42 54.52
CA ARG A 115 -35.42 44.64 55.06
C ARG A 115 -34.23 44.59 54.10
N VAL A 116 -33.04 44.40 54.67
CA VAL A 116 -31.87 43.88 53.96
C VAL A 116 -32.05 42.37 53.78
N GLU A 117 -31.78 41.88 52.58
CA GLU A 117 -31.85 40.45 52.22
C GLU A 117 -30.45 39.89 51.92
N ALA A 118 -29.56 40.71 51.36
CA ALA A 118 -28.15 40.38 51.15
C ALA A 118 -27.25 41.62 51.22
N PHE A 119 -25.93 41.42 51.35
CA PHE A 119 -24.93 42.48 51.29
C PHE A 119 -23.58 41.99 50.73
N LYS A 120 -22.77 42.94 50.25
CA LYS A 120 -21.41 42.71 49.72
C LYS A 120 -20.48 43.77 50.32
N ILE A 121 -19.26 43.38 50.68
CA ILE A 121 -18.26 44.26 51.32
C ILE A 121 -16.88 43.99 50.70
N LYS A 122 -16.13 45.04 50.35
CA LYS A 122 -14.76 44.93 49.84
C LYS A 122 -13.85 46.00 50.45
N LEU A 123 -12.57 45.70 50.55
CA LEU A 123 -11.54 46.69 50.89
C LEU A 123 -10.98 47.31 49.63
N GLU A 124 -10.58 48.58 49.73
CA GLU A 124 -9.77 49.26 48.72
C GLU A 124 -8.53 49.87 49.40
N ASN A 125 -7.39 49.79 48.73
CA ASN A 125 -6.07 50.24 49.21
C ASN A 125 -5.56 49.59 50.52
N MET A 126 -5.95 48.34 50.79
CA MET A 126 -5.49 47.53 51.93
C MET A 126 -4.85 46.20 51.46
N PRO A 127 -3.68 46.23 50.77
CA PRO A 127 -3.12 45.05 50.11
C PRO A 127 -2.82 43.89 51.07
N ASP A 128 -2.37 44.19 52.29
CA ASP A 128 -2.02 43.20 53.33
C ASP A 128 -3.22 42.61 54.08
N TYR A 129 -4.45 43.01 53.75
CA TYR A 129 -5.66 42.55 54.45
C TYR A 129 -6.72 42.04 53.47
N SER A 130 -7.65 41.27 54.02
CA SER A 130 -8.90 40.78 53.41
C SER A 130 -10.03 41.10 54.38
N ILE A 131 -11.22 41.48 53.87
CA ILE A 131 -12.42 41.61 54.70
C ILE A 131 -13.24 40.32 54.60
N GLN A 132 -13.54 39.72 55.75
CA GLN A 132 -14.42 38.56 55.85
C GLN A 132 -15.73 38.94 56.51
N TYR A 133 -16.84 38.38 56.06
CA TYR A 133 -18.17 38.65 56.61
C TYR A 133 -19.15 37.50 56.40
N GLN A 134 -20.18 37.44 57.23
CA GLN A 134 -21.27 36.47 57.15
C GLN A 134 -22.60 37.09 57.59
N ALA A 135 -23.71 36.54 57.10
CA ALA A 135 -25.07 36.90 57.47
C ALA A 135 -25.72 35.81 58.33
N HIS A 136 -26.52 36.22 59.31
CA HIS A 136 -27.58 35.40 59.89
C HIS A 136 -28.87 35.67 59.11
N VAL A 137 -29.41 34.64 58.46
CA VAL A 137 -30.60 34.76 57.61
C VAL A 137 -31.78 34.01 58.22
N GLU A 138 -32.96 34.62 58.15
CA GLU A 138 -34.23 34.02 58.60
C GLU A 138 -34.38 32.55 58.12
N ASN A 139 -34.69 31.65 59.05
CA ASN A 139 -34.87 30.21 58.81
C ASN A 139 -33.66 29.46 58.22
N VAL A 140 -32.49 30.10 58.12
CA VAL A 140 -31.23 29.50 57.63
C VAL A 140 -30.18 29.47 58.73
N GLY A 141 -30.11 30.50 59.57
CA GLY A 141 -29.05 30.68 60.56
C GLY A 141 -27.85 31.44 60.02
N TRP A 142 -26.70 31.31 60.70
CA TRP A 142 -25.42 31.85 60.25
C TRP A 142 -24.90 31.11 59.01
N GLN A 143 -24.67 31.85 57.93
CA GLN A 143 -23.97 31.36 56.74
C GLN A 143 -22.44 31.35 56.95
N ASP A 144 -21.72 30.66 56.06
CA ASP A 144 -20.26 30.67 56.04
C ASP A 144 -19.66 32.07 55.81
N TRP A 145 -18.42 32.26 56.28
CA TRP A 145 -17.65 33.48 56.01
C TRP A 145 -17.31 33.59 54.53
N VAL A 146 -17.83 34.63 53.87
CA VAL A 146 -17.41 35.07 52.53
C VAL A 146 -16.38 36.20 52.65
N SER A 147 -15.72 36.58 51.55
CA SER A 147 -14.65 37.58 51.55
C SER A 147 -14.70 38.52 50.35
N ASP A 148 -14.13 39.72 50.51
CA ASP A 148 -13.71 40.65 49.44
C ASP A 148 -14.65 40.75 48.21
N GLY A 149 -15.91 41.15 48.44
CA GLY A 149 -16.91 41.44 47.41
C GLY A 149 -17.91 40.31 47.12
N ALA A 150 -17.71 39.12 47.67
CA ALA A 150 -18.64 38.00 47.59
C ALA A 150 -19.97 38.27 48.34
N GLU A 151 -21.03 37.53 48.02
CA GLU A 151 -22.36 37.77 48.59
C GLU A 151 -22.57 37.10 49.95
N ALA A 152 -23.06 37.85 50.93
CA ALA A 152 -23.62 37.32 52.18
C ALA A 152 -25.13 37.61 52.24
N GLY A 153 -25.92 36.69 52.75
CA GLY A 153 -27.38 36.74 52.77
C GLY A 153 -28.02 35.93 51.65
N THR A 154 -29.17 36.40 51.15
CA THR A 154 -29.88 35.81 50.01
C THR A 154 -30.50 36.88 49.11
N ASP A 155 -29.94 37.07 47.91
CA ASP A 155 -30.65 37.75 46.81
C ASP A 155 -31.84 36.88 46.33
N GLY A 156 -32.95 37.53 45.96
CA GLY A 156 -34.11 36.93 45.28
C GLY A 156 -34.97 35.90 46.05
N LYS A 157 -34.55 35.44 47.25
CA LYS A 157 -35.28 34.39 48.01
C LYS A 157 -36.32 34.91 48.99
N GLY A 158 -36.39 36.22 49.20
CA GLY A 158 -37.37 36.84 50.09
C GLY A 158 -37.16 36.58 51.59
N LEU A 159 -35.99 36.05 51.98
CA LEU A 159 -35.57 35.89 53.38
C LEU A 159 -34.77 37.12 53.81
N ARG A 160 -34.87 37.50 55.08
CA ARG A 160 -34.20 38.69 55.63
C ARG A 160 -32.87 38.34 56.29
N VAL A 161 -31.94 39.30 56.27
CA VAL A 161 -30.81 39.32 57.21
C VAL A 161 -31.34 39.76 58.58
N GLU A 162 -31.00 39.03 59.62
CA GLU A 162 -31.36 39.31 61.01
C GLU A 162 -30.14 39.79 61.82
N ALA A 163 -28.94 39.32 61.47
CA ALA A 163 -27.67 39.81 62.02
C ALA A 163 -26.50 39.65 61.03
N ILE A 164 -25.39 40.35 61.29
CA ILE A 164 -24.14 40.28 60.52
C ILE A 164 -22.92 40.17 61.44
N ARG A 165 -21.83 39.60 60.91
CA ARG A 165 -20.48 39.67 61.49
C ARG A 165 -19.49 40.01 60.38
N VAL A 166 -18.51 40.87 60.67
CA VAL A 166 -17.52 41.40 59.73
C VAL A 166 -16.17 41.52 60.44
N ARG A 167 -15.06 41.04 59.86
CA ARG A 167 -13.72 41.12 60.47
C ARG A 167 -12.64 41.37 59.43
N LEU A 168 -11.59 42.08 59.82
CA LEU A 168 -10.34 42.14 59.03
C LEU A 168 -9.47 40.90 59.29
N VAL A 169 -8.82 40.40 58.24
CA VAL A 169 -7.85 39.30 58.32
C VAL A 169 -6.58 39.70 57.58
N LYS A 170 -5.41 39.56 58.23
CA LYS A 170 -4.11 39.88 57.64
C LYS A 170 -3.60 38.73 56.76
N LYS A 171 -3.08 39.06 55.58
CA LYS A 171 -2.49 38.10 54.63
C LYS A 171 -1.09 37.66 55.07
N VAL A 172 -0.72 36.44 54.68
CA VAL A 172 0.61 35.85 54.88
C VAL A 172 1.32 35.76 53.52
N HIS A 173 2.48 36.39 53.39
CA HIS A 173 3.30 36.42 52.17
C HIS A 173 4.43 35.38 52.22
N PRO A 174 4.94 34.89 51.06
CA PRO A 174 5.99 33.88 51.03
C PRO A 174 7.40 34.46 51.30
N ASN A 175 8.16 33.80 52.16
CA ASN A 175 9.58 34.07 52.38
C ASN A 175 10.45 33.56 51.22
N SER A 176 10.06 32.45 50.59
CA SER A 176 10.72 31.85 49.43
C SER A 176 9.77 30.99 48.58
N ILE A 177 10.17 30.74 47.34
CA ILE A 177 9.58 29.79 46.41
C ILE A 177 10.63 28.71 46.11
N SER A 178 10.21 27.47 45.86
CA SER A 178 11.06 26.45 45.20
C SER A 178 10.27 25.71 44.13
N ILE A 179 10.97 25.17 43.13
CA ILE A 179 10.40 24.30 42.09
C ILE A 179 10.85 22.85 42.33
N ASN A 180 9.98 21.88 42.05
CA ASN A 180 10.21 20.44 42.22
C ASN A 180 11.39 19.85 41.40
N LYS A 181 11.92 20.59 40.42
CA LYS A 181 13.04 20.21 39.56
C LYS A 181 14.00 21.40 39.44
N ALA A 182 15.31 21.12 39.50
CA ALA A 182 16.36 22.09 39.19
C ALA A 182 16.72 22.07 37.69
N THR A 183 16.63 20.89 37.06
CA THR A 183 16.88 20.67 35.63
C THR A 183 15.83 19.72 35.04
N ASP A 184 15.62 19.79 33.73
CA ASP A 184 14.76 18.88 32.97
C ASP A 184 15.32 18.60 31.58
N ASN A 185 15.06 17.42 31.01
CA ASN A 185 15.55 17.03 29.68
C ASN A 185 14.40 16.44 28.86
N LEU A 186 14.07 17.09 27.73
CA LEU A 186 12.90 16.79 26.91
C LEU A 186 13.29 16.59 25.44
N LYS A 187 12.52 15.79 24.70
CA LYS A 187 12.57 15.75 23.23
C LYS A 187 11.57 16.75 22.64
N ILE A 188 11.77 17.17 21.39
CA ILE A 188 10.81 18.04 20.70
C ILE A 188 9.42 17.38 20.71
N GLY A 189 8.42 18.10 21.22
CA GLY A 189 7.04 17.64 21.36
C GLY A 189 6.65 17.21 22.78
N ASP A 190 7.63 16.83 23.62
CA ASP A 190 7.37 16.38 24.99
C ASP A 190 6.79 17.49 25.89
N THR A 191 6.07 17.09 26.93
CA THR A 191 5.44 17.96 27.92
C THR A 191 5.71 17.47 29.34
N ASP A 192 5.92 18.40 30.28
CA ASP A 192 6.08 18.11 31.72
C ASP A 192 5.39 19.20 32.57
N THR A 193 5.32 19.05 33.88
CA THR A 193 4.70 20.02 34.80
C THR A 193 5.64 20.36 35.95
N LEU A 194 6.10 21.62 35.97
CA LEU A 194 6.83 22.19 37.10
C LEU A 194 5.85 22.59 38.20
N LYS A 195 6.17 22.21 39.44
CA LYS A 195 5.35 22.49 40.63
C LYS A 195 6.14 23.38 41.57
N ALA A 196 5.56 24.55 41.86
CA ALA A 196 6.09 25.48 42.83
C ALA A 196 5.57 25.18 44.24
N SER A 197 6.40 25.42 45.26
CA SER A 197 6.02 25.40 46.67
C SER A 197 6.50 26.66 47.39
N PHE A 198 5.82 27.04 48.47
CA PHE A 198 6.03 28.28 49.20
C PHE A 198 6.43 28.00 50.65
N SER A 199 7.39 28.76 51.18
CA SER A 199 7.67 28.76 52.62
C SER A 199 7.31 30.14 53.20
N PRO A 200 6.49 30.24 54.26
CA PRO A 200 5.82 29.15 54.97
C PRO A 200 4.61 28.59 54.20
N ASP A 201 4.25 27.33 54.45
CA ASP A 201 3.18 26.62 53.71
C ASP A 201 1.79 27.29 53.81
N ASN A 202 1.55 28.03 54.90
CA ASN A 202 0.33 28.78 55.18
C ASN A 202 0.27 30.17 54.51
N THR A 203 1.22 30.47 53.62
CA THR A 203 1.16 31.63 52.72
C THR A 203 -0.23 31.74 52.09
N THR A 204 -0.92 32.87 52.26
CA THR A 204 -2.27 33.09 51.71
C THR A 204 -2.24 33.66 50.29
N ASN A 205 -1.12 34.25 49.87
CA ASN A 205 -0.88 34.75 48.52
C ASN A 205 -0.06 33.72 47.71
N LYS A 206 -0.75 32.81 46.99
CA LYS A 206 -0.13 31.71 46.23
C LYS A 206 -0.13 31.92 44.71
N ASP A 207 -0.45 33.13 44.25
CA ASP A 207 -0.49 33.46 42.83
C ASP A 207 0.93 33.58 42.26
N LEU A 208 1.14 33.02 41.07
CA LEU A 208 2.44 32.94 40.39
C LEU A 208 2.34 33.42 38.93
N THR A 209 3.40 34.08 38.49
CA THR A 209 3.67 34.31 37.06
C THR A 209 4.77 33.36 36.62
N TRP A 210 4.53 32.59 35.56
CA TRP A 210 5.52 31.69 34.94
C TRP A 210 6.08 32.32 33.67
N THR A 211 7.39 32.21 33.47
CA THR A 211 8.10 32.74 32.29
C THR A 211 9.13 31.76 31.77
N SER A 212 9.40 31.81 30.46
CA SER A 212 10.49 31.07 29.81
C SER A 212 11.52 32.06 29.27
N SER A 213 12.81 31.77 29.48
CA SER A 213 13.89 32.57 28.90
C SER A 213 13.99 32.44 27.38
N ASN A 214 13.38 31.41 26.79
CA ASN A 214 13.22 31.27 25.34
C ASN A 214 12.00 30.41 25.01
N SER A 215 10.87 31.09 24.78
CA SER A 215 9.58 30.47 24.44
C SER A 215 9.55 29.74 23.09
N ASN A 216 10.55 29.91 22.22
CA ASN A 216 10.68 29.15 20.97
C ASN A 216 11.32 27.76 21.20
N ILE A 217 12.01 27.55 22.33
CA ILE A 217 12.65 26.29 22.71
C ILE A 217 11.74 25.53 23.68
N VAL A 218 11.28 26.21 24.74
CA VAL A 218 10.33 25.67 25.72
C VAL A 218 9.28 26.71 26.05
N SER A 219 8.00 26.44 25.79
CA SER A 219 6.88 27.25 26.28
C SER A 219 6.46 26.81 27.69
N VAL A 220 5.94 27.73 28.50
CA VAL A 220 5.32 27.45 29.81
C VAL A 220 3.95 28.14 29.90
N ASP A 221 2.98 27.52 30.55
CA ASP A 221 1.66 28.11 30.85
C ASP A 221 1.54 28.65 32.30
N ASN A 222 0.43 29.31 32.61
CA ASN A 222 0.18 29.88 33.94
C ASN A 222 0.08 28.83 35.08
N SER A 223 0.01 27.54 34.77
CA SER A 223 -0.03 26.44 35.75
C SER A 223 1.34 25.77 35.95
N GLY A 224 2.37 26.21 35.22
CA GLY A 224 3.70 25.59 35.23
C GLY A 224 3.84 24.38 34.29
N ASN A 225 2.89 24.12 33.39
CA ASN A 225 3.05 23.08 32.37
C ASN A 225 4.00 23.59 31.29
N ILE A 226 5.00 22.79 30.95
CA ILE A 226 6.02 23.09 29.95
C ILE A 226 5.88 22.21 28.71
N LYS A 227 6.24 22.73 27.54
CA LYS A 227 6.31 21.97 26.28
C LYS A 227 7.57 22.29 25.52
N ALA A 228 8.26 21.25 25.08
CA ALA A 228 9.44 21.33 24.23
C ALA A 228 9.05 21.56 22.75
N LEU A 229 9.65 22.58 22.13
CA LEU A 229 9.26 23.07 20.80
C LEU A 229 10.40 23.02 19.76
N ALA A 230 11.64 23.27 20.17
CA ALA A 230 12.81 23.23 19.29
C ALA A 230 14.07 22.86 20.07
N ASN A 231 15.09 22.33 19.40
CA ASN A 231 16.37 21.99 20.03
C ASN A 231 17.05 23.22 20.64
N GLY A 232 17.61 23.08 21.84
CA GLY A 232 18.33 24.14 22.56
C GLY A 232 18.10 24.07 24.07
N THR A 233 18.28 25.19 24.78
CA THR A 233 18.07 25.29 26.23
C THR A 233 17.25 26.52 26.62
N ALA A 234 16.46 26.41 27.68
CA ALA A 234 15.68 27.51 28.25
C ALA A 234 15.53 27.36 29.77
N SER A 235 15.50 28.47 30.50
CA SER A 235 15.19 28.49 31.94
C SER A 235 13.72 28.86 32.13
N ILE A 236 12.99 28.05 32.88
CA ILE A 236 11.59 28.28 33.24
C ILE A 236 11.53 28.80 34.67
N THR A 237 10.94 29.97 34.88
CA THR A 237 10.96 30.70 36.16
C THR A 237 9.57 30.99 36.67
N ALA A 238 9.29 30.63 37.93
CA ALA A 238 8.11 31.04 38.68
C ALA A 238 8.45 32.27 39.53
N THR A 239 7.57 33.27 39.52
CA THR A 239 7.69 34.53 40.29
C THR A 239 6.42 34.76 41.10
N SER A 240 6.54 35.17 42.37
CA SER A 240 5.38 35.55 43.20
C SER A 240 4.65 36.77 42.65
N ASN A 241 3.35 36.90 42.94
CA ASN A 241 2.51 38.01 42.49
C ASN A 241 2.97 39.41 43.00
N ASP A 242 3.73 39.47 44.09
CA ASP A 242 4.38 40.71 44.56
C ASP A 242 5.71 41.02 43.83
N GLY A 243 6.16 40.13 42.94
CA GLY A 243 7.40 40.25 42.16
C GLY A 243 8.69 39.94 42.93
N GLN A 244 8.63 39.67 44.25
CA GLN A 244 9.82 39.70 45.11
C GLN A 244 10.56 38.35 45.25
N LYS A 245 9.92 37.22 44.90
CA LYS A 245 10.48 35.88 45.06
C LYS A 245 10.45 35.14 43.73
N THR A 246 11.52 34.42 43.42
CA THR A 246 11.64 33.62 42.20
C THR A 246 12.23 32.24 42.49
N ALA A 247 11.93 31.27 41.62
CA ALA A 247 12.61 29.99 41.52
C ALA A 247 12.63 29.55 40.05
N SER A 248 13.65 28.80 39.63
CA SER A 248 13.84 28.42 38.22
C SER A 248 14.24 26.96 38.02
N CYS A 249 13.88 26.40 36.86
CA CYS A 249 14.31 25.09 36.37
C CYS A 249 14.97 25.23 34.99
N PHE A 250 16.14 24.64 34.78
CA PHE A 250 16.86 24.70 33.50
C PHE A 250 16.51 23.51 32.61
N VAL A 251 15.87 23.77 31.47
CA VAL A 251 15.36 22.75 30.55
C VAL A 251 16.24 22.65 29.31
N THR A 252 16.64 21.43 28.96
CA THR A 252 17.32 21.10 27.70
C THR A 252 16.35 20.37 26.77
N VAL A 253 16.27 20.82 25.51
CA VAL A 253 15.47 20.18 24.46
C VAL A 253 16.38 19.65 23.36
N GLY A 254 16.23 18.36 23.04
CA GLY A 254 16.91 17.72 21.90
C GLY A 254 17.48 16.35 22.24
N GLU A 255 18.30 15.79 21.35
CA GLU A 255 18.99 14.53 21.62
C GLU A 255 20.07 14.72 22.70
N VAL A 256 19.80 14.22 23.90
CA VAL A 256 20.85 13.86 24.84
C VAL A 256 21.62 12.67 24.25
N SER A 257 22.78 12.94 23.65
CA SER A 257 23.65 11.88 23.12
C SER A 257 23.98 10.87 24.22
N PRO A 258 23.87 9.56 23.95
CA PRO A 258 24.42 8.54 24.83
C PRO A 258 25.91 8.76 25.07
N GLY A 259 26.37 8.45 26.28
CA GLY A 259 27.77 8.54 26.68
C GLY A 259 28.11 7.52 27.75
N VAL A 260 29.30 7.62 28.31
CA VAL A 260 29.82 6.74 29.36
C VAL A 260 30.32 7.55 30.56
N GLN A 261 29.93 7.14 31.77
CA GLN A 261 30.44 7.67 33.02
C GLN A 261 31.14 6.57 33.81
N TYR A 262 32.33 6.82 34.35
CA TYR A 262 33.14 5.81 35.01
C TYR A 262 34.02 6.38 36.12
N GLN A 263 34.39 5.52 37.07
CA GLN A 263 35.30 5.83 38.17
C GLN A 263 36.19 4.63 38.50
N THR A 264 37.34 4.93 39.09
CA THR A 264 38.34 3.97 39.55
C THR A 264 38.51 4.04 41.07
N HIS A 265 38.72 2.88 41.70
CA HIS A 265 39.29 2.77 43.05
C HIS A 265 40.80 2.69 42.92
N VAL A 266 41.53 3.64 43.51
CA VAL A 266 42.99 3.71 43.44
C VAL A 266 43.59 3.48 44.82
N GLU A 267 44.70 2.72 44.86
CA GLU A 267 45.48 2.47 46.07
C GLU A 267 45.73 3.76 46.88
N ASN A 268 45.48 3.70 48.20
CA ASN A 268 45.65 4.80 49.15
C ASN A 268 44.84 6.08 48.87
N ILE A 269 43.97 6.08 47.86
CA ILE A 269 43.07 7.20 47.51
C ILE A 269 41.60 6.81 47.70
N GLY A 270 41.25 5.55 47.38
CA GLY A 270 39.87 5.08 47.38
C GLY A 270 39.16 5.33 46.05
N TRP A 271 37.82 5.32 46.08
CA TRP A 271 36.97 5.67 44.94
C TRP A 271 37.13 7.15 44.56
N GLN A 272 37.57 7.40 43.33
CA GLN A 272 37.65 8.74 42.76
C GLN A 272 36.28 9.21 42.23
N VAL A 273 36.14 10.53 42.01
CA VAL A 273 34.94 11.14 41.44
C VAL A 273 34.68 10.58 40.03
N PRO A 274 33.42 10.26 39.65
CA PRO A 274 33.09 9.85 38.29
C PRO A 274 33.47 10.88 37.24
N VAL A 275 34.03 10.39 36.12
CA VAL A 275 34.37 11.16 34.94
C VAL A 275 33.58 10.67 33.72
N SER A 276 33.53 11.48 32.67
CA SER A 276 32.77 11.19 31.44
C SER A 276 33.70 10.83 30.26
N ASP A 277 33.12 10.57 29.09
CA ASP A 277 33.78 10.27 27.81
C ASP A 277 35.17 10.89 27.61
N GLY A 278 36.18 10.03 27.54
CA GLY A 278 37.58 10.37 27.21
C GLY A 278 38.40 11.00 28.34
N ILE A 279 37.78 11.37 29.47
CA ILE A 279 38.47 11.95 30.63
C ILE A 279 39.22 10.88 31.43
N GLU A 280 40.32 11.23 32.07
CA GLU A 280 41.10 10.27 32.85
C GLU A 280 40.40 9.82 34.14
N ALA A 281 40.34 8.51 34.38
CA ALA A 281 40.07 7.93 35.70
C ALA A 281 41.31 7.14 36.16
N GLY A 282 41.85 7.48 37.32
CA GLY A 282 43.06 6.86 37.88
C GLY A 282 44.10 7.90 38.29
N THR A 283 45.37 7.53 38.16
CA THR A 283 46.52 8.41 38.43
C THR A 283 47.67 8.15 37.46
N GLU A 284 47.71 8.86 36.33
CA GLU A 284 48.88 8.85 35.45
C GLU A 284 50.17 9.23 36.21
N GLY A 285 51.19 8.36 36.15
CA GLY A 285 52.56 8.64 36.60
C GLY A 285 52.78 8.68 38.12
N LYS A 286 51.77 8.46 38.96
CA LYS A 286 51.91 8.51 40.43
C LYS A 286 52.34 7.21 41.09
N SER A 287 52.57 6.15 40.30
CA SER A 287 52.91 4.80 40.79
C SER A 287 51.88 4.12 41.69
N LEU A 288 50.62 4.58 41.67
CA LEU A 288 49.50 3.96 42.38
C LEU A 288 48.69 3.09 41.41
N ARG A 289 48.21 1.94 41.89
CA ARG A 289 47.40 1.00 41.09
C ARG A 289 45.91 1.36 41.10
N VAL A 290 45.24 1.07 39.98
CA VAL A 290 43.79 0.82 39.98
C VAL A 290 43.54 -0.57 40.58
N GLU A 291 42.63 -0.64 41.54
CA GLU A 291 42.23 -1.88 42.23
C GLU A 291 40.82 -2.33 41.81
N ALA A 292 39.93 -1.38 41.49
CA ALA A 292 38.59 -1.64 40.95
C ALA A 292 38.09 -0.48 40.07
N LEU A 293 37.02 -0.72 39.31
CA LEU A 293 36.31 0.30 38.53
C LEU A 293 34.80 0.03 38.44
N LYS A 294 34.04 1.08 38.15
CA LYS A 294 32.59 1.08 37.87
C LYS A 294 32.34 1.90 36.61
N ILE A 295 31.53 1.39 35.67
CA ILE A 295 31.23 2.02 34.38
C ILE A 295 29.71 1.99 34.16
N ASN A 296 29.12 3.12 33.81
CA ASN A 296 27.70 3.27 33.48
C ASN A 296 27.55 3.86 32.07
N LEU A 297 26.54 3.40 31.32
CA LEU A 297 26.01 4.22 30.23
C LEU A 297 25.16 5.35 30.80
N VAL A 298 25.27 6.53 30.22
CA VAL A 298 24.40 7.68 30.50
C VAL A 298 23.64 8.05 29.22
N ASN A 299 22.38 8.48 29.36
CA ASN A 299 21.49 8.85 28.24
C ASN A 299 21.30 7.75 27.16
N ALA A 300 21.49 6.47 27.51
CA ALA A 300 21.34 5.33 26.61
C ALA A 300 19.90 4.73 26.63
N PRO A 301 19.52 3.91 25.63
CA PRO A 301 18.28 3.13 25.66
C PRO A 301 18.16 2.26 26.92
N ALA A 302 16.92 2.03 27.39
CA ALA A 302 16.67 1.35 28.67
C ALA A 302 17.11 -0.13 28.71
N ASP A 303 17.26 -0.76 27.55
CA ASP A 303 17.74 -2.13 27.35
C ASP A 303 19.23 -2.21 26.98
N ALA A 304 19.88 -1.07 26.73
CA ALA A 304 21.30 -0.98 26.38
C ALA A 304 22.19 -1.15 27.61
N LYS A 305 23.24 -1.95 27.47
CA LYS A 305 24.19 -2.24 28.55
C LYS A 305 25.62 -1.99 28.12
N ILE A 306 26.44 -1.51 29.06
CA ILE A 306 27.89 -1.64 29.00
C ILE A 306 28.28 -2.79 29.91
N VAL A 307 28.97 -3.79 29.36
CA VAL A 307 29.42 -4.96 30.10
C VAL A 307 30.94 -5.05 30.04
N TYR A 308 31.55 -5.33 31.19
CA TYR A 308 33.00 -5.25 31.36
C TYR A 308 33.52 -6.28 32.35
N GLN A 309 34.80 -6.62 32.21
CA GLN A 309 35.53 -7.50 33.13
C GLN A 309 36.99 -7.06 33.27
N THR A 310 37.61 -7.48 34.36
CA THR A 310 39.00 -7.17 34.74
C THR A 310 39.82 -8.44 34.93
N HIS A 311 41.09 -8.37 34.52
CA HIS A 311 42.14 -9.28 34.97
C HIS A 311 42.75 -8.70 36.25
N VAL A 312 42.68 -9.43 37.35
CA VAL A 312 43.22 -9.01 38.65
C VAL A 312 44.38 -9.90 39.07
N GLN A 313 45.43 -9.29 39.60
CA GLN A 313 46.62 -9.98 40.13
C GLN A 313 46.22 -11.17 41.03
N ASN A 314 46.83 -12.32 40.78
CA ASN A 314 46.63 -13.58 41.52
C ASN A 314 45.18 -14.14 41.49
N ILE A 315 44.26 -13.54 40.72
CA ILE A 315 42.87 -14.00 40.54
C ILE A 315 42.60 -14.42 39.10
N GLY A 316 43.18 -13.72 38.12
CA GLY A 316 42.89 -13.92 36.71
C GLY A 316 41.73 -13.04 36.21
N TRP A 317 41.16 -13.41 35.07
CA TRP A 317 39.92 -12.79 34.56
C TRP A 317 38.73 -13.09 35.47
N GLN A 318 38.11 -12.04 35.97
CA GLN A 318 36.85 -12.11 36.71
C GLN A 318 35.65 -12.21 35.75
N ASN A 319 34.47 -12.56 36.29
CA ASN A 319 33.22 -12.57 35.53
C ASN A 319 32.88 -11.19 34.95
N TRP A 320 32.17 -11.18 33.83
CA TRP A 320 31.53 -9.97 33.28
C TRP A 320 30.53 -9.39 34.28
N VAL A 321 30.60 -8.07 34.46
CA VAL A 321 29.62 -7.26 35.19
C VAL A 321 28.99 -6.24 34.25
N GLU A 322 27.85 -5.67 34.64
CA GLU A 322 27.06 -4.72 33.87
C GLU A 322 26.99 -3.35 34.57
N ASN A 323 26.42 -2.33 33.90
CA ASN A 323 26.26 -0.94 34.35
C ASN A 323 26.35 -0.72 35.88
N GLY A 324 27.41 -0.04 36.32
CA GLY A 324 27.59 0.46 37.70
C GLY A 324 28.09 -0.58 38.71
N ASN A 325 28.09 -1.86 38.36
CA ASN A 325 28.64 -2.92 39.20
C ASN A 325 30.18 -2.86 39.27
N GLU A 326 30.75 -3.38 40.34
CA GLU A 326 32.20 -3.36 40.55
C GLU A 326 32.91 -4.44 39.74
N ALA A 327 33.94 -4.04 38.98
CA ALA A 327 34.94 -4.93 38.42
C ALA A 327 36.30 -4.66 39.09
N GLY A 328 36.99 -5.70 39.55
CA GLY A 328 38.23 -5.60 40.33
C GLY A 328 38.07 -6.10 41.76
N THR A 329 38.77 -5.48 42.70
CA THR A 329 38.66 -5.74 44.14
C THR A 329 38.86 -4.49 44.99
N ASP A 330 37.79 -3.99 45.63
CA ASP A 330 37.91 -3.06 46.76
C ASP A 330 38.49 -3.80 48.01
N GLY A 331 39.29 -3.09 48.81
CA GLY A 331 39.79 -3.53 50.13
C GLY A 331 40.77 -4.72 50.19
N LYS A 332 41.19 -5.30 49.05
CA LYS A 332 42.06 -6.51 49.03
C LYS A 332 43.53 -6.27 48.67
N ALA A 333 43.91 -5.03 48.37
CA ALA A 333 45.27 -4.66 47.94
C ALA A 333 45.79 -5.40 46.68
N LEU A 334 44.89 -5.82 45.77
CA LEU A 334 45.24 -6.44 44.48
C LEU A 334 45.00 -5.44 43.34
N ARG A 335 45.86 -5.48 42.31
CA ARG A 335 45.76 -4.57 41.15
C ARG A 335 44.94 -5.15 40.01
N VAL A 336 44.31 -4.27 39.24
CA VAL A 336 43.87 -4.56 37.87
C VAL A 336 45.08 -4.49 36.94
N GLU A 337 45.19 -5.46 36.03
CA GLU A 337 46.30 -5.59 35.07
C GLU A 337 45.81 -5.45 33.62
N ALA A 338 44.58 -5.91 33.34
CA ALA A 338 43.90 -5.73 32.06
C ALA A 338 42.38 -5.56 32.23
N LEU A 339 41.70 -5.01 31.23
CA LEU A 339 40.24 -4.95 31.15
C LEU A 339 39.72 -5.20 29.72
N LYS A 340 38.45 -5.62 29.64
CA LYS A 340 37.67 -5.76 28.40
C LYS A 340 36.29 -5.14 28.62
N ILE A 341 35.81 -4.35 27.66
CA ILE A 341 34.52 -3.62 27.71
C ILE A 341 33.81 -3.79 26.36
N LYS A 342 32.52 -4.11 26.37
CA LYS A 342 31.69 -4.17 25.16
C LYS A 342 30.28 -3.67 25.42
N LEU A 343 29.58 -3.28 24.36
CA LEU A 343 28.18 -2.87 24.42
C LEU A 343 27.25 -4.05 24.16
N GLN A 344 26.03 -3.99 24.68
CA GLN A 344 24.90 -4.85 24.32
C GLN A 344 23.68 -3.98 24.04
N ASN A 345 22.85 -4.40 23.09
CA ASN A 345 21.62 -3.70 22.65
C ASN A 345 21.82 -2.20 22.34
N MET A 346 23.00 -1.83 21.81
CA MET A 346 23.34 -0.43 21.49
C MET A 346 23.76 -0.29 20.02
N PRO A 347 22.84 -0.52 19.06
CA PRO A 347 23.14 -0.48 17.63
C PRO A 347 23.62 0.90 17.18
N GLY A 348 24.60 0.95 16.28
CA GLY A 348 25.16 2.20 15.75
C GLY A 348 26.19 2.90 16.66
N TYR A 349 26.55 2.30 17.79
CA TYR A 349 27.62 2.78 18.69
C TYR A 349 28.70 1.70 18.91
N SER A 350 29.91 2.14 19.25
CA SER A 350 31.09 1.34 19.59
C SER A 350 31.73 1.93 20.85
N ILE A 351 32.27 1.10 21.73
CA ILE A 351 32.99 1.58 22.93
C ILE A 351 34.50 1.51 22.69
N GLN A 352 35.19 2.65 22.82
CA GLN A 352 36.65 2.74 22.75
C GLN A 352 37.24 2.99 24.14
N TYR A 353 38.33 2.29 24.45
CA TYR A 353 39.05 2.45 25.72
C TYR A 353 40.55 2.21 25.57
N GLN A 354 41.32 2.79 26.49
CA GLN A 354 42.75 2.58 26.63
C GLN A 354 43.15 2.61 28.12
N ALA A 355 44.28 1.98 28.44
CA ALA A 355 44.85 1.93 29.78
C ALA A 355 46.25 2.54 29.81
N TYR A 356 46.59 3.21 30.90
CA TYR A 356 47.95 3.61 31.26
C TYR A 356 48.57 2.50 32.10
N ILE A 357 49.64 1.90 31.58
CA ILE A 357 50.30 0.74 32.19
C ILE A 357 51.62 1.15 32.82
N GLN A 358 51.90 0.64 34.02
CA GLN A 358 53.17 0.85 34.72
C GLN A 358 54.36 0.66 33.79
N ASN A 359 55.26 1.65 33.75
CA ASN A 359 56.48 1.70 32.92
C ASN A 359 56.28 1.66 31.40
N LEU A 360 55.04 1.54 30.87
CA LEU A 360 54.74 1.51 29.44
C LEU A 360 53.88 2.71 28.97
N GLY A 361 53.22 3.40 29.88
CA GLY A 361 52.37 4.55 29.59
C GLY A 361 51.03 4.21 28.94
N TRP A 362 50.41 5.19 28.28
CA TRP A 362 49.16 5.00 27.53
C TRP A 362 49.34 4.02 26.38
N GLN A 363 48.57 2.93 26.41
CA GLN A 363 48.48 1.99 25.29
C GLN A 363 47.50 2.52 24.22
N ASN A 364 47.54 1.91 23.03
CA ASN A 364 46.61 2.25 21.94
C ASN A 364 45.14 2.05 22.36
N TRP A 365 44.24 2.86 21.79
CA TRP A 365 42.80 2.64 21.88
C TRP A 365 42.43 1.27 21.29
N VAL A 366 41.63 0.51 22.04
CA VAL A 366 40.99 -0.73 21.60
C VAL A 366 39.47 -0.58 21.67
N SER A 367 38.74 -1.48 21.00
CA SER A 367 37.27 -1.43 20.91
C SER A 367 36.60 -2.74 21.32
N ASP A 368 35.34 -2.64 21.77
CA ASP A 368 34.32 -3.70 21.72
C ASP A 368 34.78 -5.12 22.11
N GLY A 369 35.37 -5.25 23.30
CA GLY A 369 35.76 -6.52 23.92
C GLY A 369 37.22 -6.91 23.71
N ALA A 370 37.99 -6.16 22.92
CA ALA A 370 39.44 -6.30 22.82
C ALA A 370 40.16 -5.97 24.15
N GLU A 371 41.37 -6.49 24.34
CA GLU A 371 42.09 -6.33 25.60
C GLU A 371 42.79 -4.97 25.72
N ALA A 372 42.60 -4.28 26.84
CA ALA A 372 43.41 -3.13 27.23
C ALA A 372 44.22 -3.48 28.48
N GLY A 373 45.54 -3.32 28.41
CA GLY A 373 46.47 -3.64 29.50
C GLY A 373 47.29 -4.91 29.23
N THR A 374 47.68 -5.62 30.27
CA THR A 374 48.54 -6.80 30.17
C THR A 374 48.05 -7.96 31.04
N ASP A 375 47.58 -9.04 30.42
CA ASP A 375 47.49 -10.35 31.06
C ASP A 375 48.90 -10.97 31.21
N GLY A 376 49.17 -11.63 32.33
CA GLY A 376 50.39 -12.42 32.58
C GLY A 376 51.73 -11.69 32.73
N GLN A 377 51.83 -10.37 32.46
CA GLN A 377 53.11 -9.63 32.49
C GLN A 377 53.45 -8.98 33.84
N ASN A 378 52.60 -9.14 34.87
CA ASN A 378 52.83 -8.60 36.22
C ASN A 378 52.96 -7.04 36.27
N LEU A 379 52.36 -6.33 35.31
CA LEU A 379 52.26 -4.87 35.26
C LEU A 379 50.82 -4.42 35.60
N ARG A 380 50.69 -3.27 36.28
CA ARG A 380 49.40 -2.72 36.72
C ARG A 380 48.85 -1.66 35.77
N ILE A 381 47.53 -1.51 35.79
CA ILE A 381 46.85 -0.30 35.31
C ILE A 381 46.98 0.79 36.38
N GLU A 382 47.38 2.00 35.97
CA GLU A 382 47.38 3.20 36.83
C GLU A 382 46.25 4.17 36.47
N ALA A 383 45.82 4.21 35.21
CA ALA A 383 44.69 5.01 34.75
C ALA A 383 44.00 4.41 33.51
N ILE A 384 42.76 4.83 33.25
CA ILE A 384 41.96 4.45 32.07
C ILE A 384 41.28 5.67 31.45
N LYS A 385 41.02 5.59 30.14
CA LYS A 385 40.16 6.51 29.39
C LYS A 385 39.18 5.66 28.57
N ILE A 386 37.89 5.98 28.64
CA ILE A 386 36.77 5.28 27.99
C ILE A 386 35.89 6.32 27.31
N LYS A 387 35.50 6.11 26.06
CA LYS A 387 34.60 7.00 25.30
C LYS A 387 33.67 6.20 24.40
N LEU A 388 32.44 6.64 24.28
CA LEU A 388 31.45 6.10 23.36
C LEU A 388 31.60 6.77 21.99
N ILE A 389 31.66 5.98 20.93
CA ILE A 389 31.80 6.46 19.55
C ILE A 389 30.55 6.08 18.76
N LYS A 390 29.98 7.06 18.05
CA LYS A 390 29.00 6.85 16.98
C LYS A 390 29.78 6.90 15.65
N PRO A 391 30.03 5.77 14.96
CA PRO A 391 30.72 5.79 13.67
C PRO A 391 29.94 6.60 12.63
N ALA A 392 30.63 7.10 11.61
CA ALA A 392 29.97 7.69 10.45
C ALA A 392 29.03 6.65 9.80
N ALA A 393 27.82 7.09 9.41
CA ALA A 393 26.89 6.25 8.67
C ALA A 393 27.43 5.94 7.26
N VAL A 394 26.90 4.89 6.62
CA VAL A 394 27.18 4.66 5.20
C VAL A 394 26.45 5.73 4.39
N ASP A 395 27.19 6.56 3.67
CA ASP A 395 26.65 7.59 2.78
C ASP A 395 26.11 6.94 1.50
N SER A 396 26.89 6.03 0.91
CA SER A 396 26.53 5.32 -0.33
C SER A 396 27.23 3.96 -0.46
N VAL A 397 26.59 3.09 -1.25
CA VAL A 397 27.24 1.95 -1.89
C VAL A 397 27.30 2.26 -3.38
N SER A 398 28.36 1.84 -4.08
CA SER A 398 28.45 1.85 -5.54
C SER A 398 29.01 0.53 -6.05
N LEU A 399 28.68 0.16 -7.29
CA LEU A 399 29.25 -1.01 -7.97
C LEU A 399 30.23 -0.57 -9.06
N ASN A 400 31.19 -1.43 -9.38
CA ASN A 400 32.08 -1.27 -10.54
C ASN A 400 31.35 -1.24 -11.89
N LYS A 401 30.12 -1.80 -11.96
CA LYS A 401 29.26 -1.79 -13.14
C LYS A 401 27.82 -1.47 -12.75
N THR A 402 27.12 -0.67 -13.55
CA THR A 402 25.66 -0.45 -13.47
C THR A 402 24.87 -1.32 -14.45
N THR A 403 25.53 -1.81 -15.50
CA THR A 403 25.01 -2.81 -16.43
C THR A 403 26.10 -3.82 -16.78
N ASP A 404 25.70 -5.05 -17.09
CA ASP A 404 26.59 -6.08 -17.58
C ASP A 404 25.92 -6.93 -18.66
N THR A 405 26.70 -7.67 -19.45
CA THR A 405 26.15 -8.52 -20.52
C THR A 405 26.98 -9.79 -20.68
N LEU A 406 26.34 -10.93 -20.37
CA LEU A 406 26.95 -12.26 -20.34
C LEU A 406 26.27 -13.17 -21.36
N ASN A 407 26.89 -14.29 -21.71
CA ASN A 407 26.21 -15.40 -22.38
C ASN A 407 25.90 -16.50 -21.34
N ILE A 408 24.92 -17.36 -21.59
CA ILE A 408 24.62 -18.50 -20.70
C ILE A 408 25.89 -19.33 -20.45
N GLY A 409 26.20 -19.60 -19.17
CA GLY A 409 27.40 -20.29 -18.73
C GLY A 409 28.58 -19.38 -18.36
N ASP A 410 28.59 -18.12 -18.80
CA ASP A 410 29.62 -17.16 -18.42
C ASP A 410 29.44 -16.68 -16.96
N SER A 411 30.54 -16.19 -16.38
CA SER A 411 30.55 -15.56 -15.05
C SER A 411 31.46 -14.34 -15.02
N ASP A 412 31.08 -13.33 -14.24
CA ASP A 412 31.89 -12.14 -13.96
C ASP A 412 31.81 -11.82 -12.45
N THR A 413 32.51 -10.78 -11.97
CA THR A 413 32.52 -10.37 -10.56
C THR A 413 32.21 -8.88 -10.42
N LEU A 414 31.12 -8.60 -9.71
CA LEU A 414 30.77 -7.25 -9.30
C LEU A 414 31.48 -6.92 -7.98
N SER A 415 32.09 -5.75 -7.90
CA SER A 415 32.75 -5.27 -6.69
C SER A 415 32.02 -4.03 -6.15
N ALA A 416 31.66 -4.09 -4.86
CA ALA A 416 30.99 -3.01 -4.17
C ALA A 416 31.98 -2.11 -3.43
N THR A 417 31.79 -0.79 -3.52
CA THR A 417 32.53 0.22 -2.76
C THR A 417 31.58 0.90 -1.78
N VAL A 418 31.93 0.89 -0.50
CA VAL A 418 31.17 1.53 0.59
C VAL A 418 31.83 2.85 0.97
N ASN A 419 31.05 3.93 0.97
CA ASN A 419 31.51 5.28 1.33
C ASN A 419 30.80 5.80 2.58
N PRO A 420 31.46 6.65 3.40
CA PRO A 420 32.86 7.07 3.25
C PRO A 420 33.83 5.93 3.59
N SER A 421 35.06 5.99 3.05
CA SER A 421 36.07 4.94 3.24
C SER A 421 36.55 4.79 4.69
N SER A 422 36.16 5.71 5.58
CA SER A 422 36.38 5.69 7.02
C SER A 422 35.37 4.84 7.82
N VAL A 423 34.29 4.34 7.20
CA VAL A 423 33.32 3.47 7.89
C VAL A 423 34.03 2.17 8.33
N PRO A 424 33.92 1.76 9.62
CA PRO A 424 34.60 0.55 10.12
C PRO A 424 34.10 -0.76 9.49
N ASN A 425 32.81 -0.86 9.21
CA ASN A 425 32.20 -2.03 8.56
C ASN A 425 31.86 -1.72 7.10
N LYS A 426 32.54 -2.40 6.17
CA LYS A 426 32.38 -2.24 4.71
C LYS A 426 31.75 -3.45 4.04
N ALA A 427 31.25 -4.40 4.82
CA ALA A 427 30.59 -5.58 4.26
C ALA A 427 29.25 -5.20 3.59
N VAL A 428 28.90 -5.97 2.56
CA VAL A 428 27.64 -5.88 1.83
C VAL A 428 27.00 -7.26 1.74
N SER A 429 25.67 -7.31 1.64
CA SER A 429 24.91 -8.49 1.24
C SER A 429 24.56 -8.41 -0.24
N TRP A 430 24.57 -9.56 -0.94
CA TRP A 430 24.26 -9.66 -2.35
C TRP A 430 22.93 -10.37 -2.58
N ALA A 431 22.15 -9.89 -3.55
CA ALA A 431 20.90 -10.51 -3.98
C ALA A 431 20.73 -10.42 -5.50
N SER A 432 20.01 -11.38 -6.08
CA SER A 432 19.52 -11.33 -7.46
C SER A 432 18.01 -11.20 -7.48
N SER A 433 17.47 -10.41 -8.41
CA SER A 433 16.02 -10.33 -8.65
C SER A 433 15.44 -11.63 -9.23
N ASP A 434 16.24 -12.40 -9.96
CA ASP A 434 15.89 -13.73 -10.47
C ASP A 434 17.15 -14.60 -10.60
N SER A 435 17.36 -15.47 -9.60
CA SER A 435 18.50 -16.40 -9.57
C SER A 435 18.45 -17.48 -10.66
N SER A 436 17.30 -17.70 -11.31
CA SER A 436 17.19 -18.61 -12.45
C SER A 436 17.76 -18.02 -13.73
N ILE A 437 17.88 -16.69 -13.82
CA ILE A 437 18.52 -15.96 -14.93
C ILE A 437 19.99 -15.68 -14.59
N VAL A 438 20.26 -15.04 -13.44
CA VAL A 438 21.62 -14.78 -12.94
C VAL A 438 21.70 -15.03 -11.43
N SER A 439 22.55 -15.95 -10.99
CA SER A 439 22.88 -16.13 -9.57
C SER A 439 24.06 -15.25 -9.16
N VAL A 440 24.13 -14.88 -7.88
CA VAL A 440 25.26 -14.14 -7.28
C VAL A 440 25.70 -14.83 -5.98
N ASP A 441 27.00 -14.91 -5.73
CA ASP A 441 27.57 -15.45 -4.48
C ASP A 441 27.88 -14.35 -3.44
N ALA A 442 28.34 -14.76 -2.25
CA ALA A 442 28.67 -13.84 -1.16
C ALA A 442 29.83 -12.87 -1.46
N ASN A 443 30.62 -13.13 -2.51
CA ASN A 443 31.75 -12.30 -2.94
C ASN A 443 31.40 -11.39 -4.13
N GLY A 444 30.16 -11.41 -4.61
CA GLY A 444 29.73 -10.65 -5.79
C GLY A 444 30.02 -11.33 -7.13
N LYS A 445 30.43 -12.60 -7.13
CA LYS A 445 30.57 -13.36 -8.39
C LYS A 445 29.20 -13.70 -8.94
N ILE A 446 28.92 -13.23 -10.15
CA ILE A 446 27.68 -13.46 -10.88
C ILE A 446 27.85 -14.59 -11.91
N THR A 447 26.84 -15.44 -12.09
CA THR A 447 26.85 -16.53 -13.08
C THR A 447 25.55 -16.55 -13.89
N ALA A 448 25.68 -16.58 -15.21
CA ALA A 448 24.56 -16.53 -16.15
C ALA A 448 23.94 -17.93 -16.36
N ASN A 449 22.73 -18.13 -15.86
CA ASN A 449 22.07 -19.44 -15.82
C ASN A 449 21.05 -19.65 -16.95
N LYS A 450 20.37 -18.58 -17.39
CA LYS A 450 19.32 -18.61 -18.42
C LYS A 450 19.21 -17.27 -19.14
N ALA A 451 18.78 -17.30 -20.40
CA ALA A 451 18.47 -16.10 -21.18
C ALA A 451 17.45 -15.19 -20.46
N GLY A 452 17.68 -13.88 -20.50
CA GLY A 452 16.81 -12.87 -19.89
C GLY A 452 17.59 -11.74 -19.24
N THR A 453 16.92 -10.97 -18.38
CA THR A 453 17.52 -9.85 -17.64
C THR A 453 17.23 -10.01 -16.16
N ALA A 454 18.25 -9.87 -15.32
CA ALA A 454 18.12 -9.84 -13.87
C ALA A 454 18.97 -8.71 -13.27
N THR A 455 18.53 -8.19 -12.13
CA THR A 455 19.24 -7.14 -11.41
C THR A 455 19.95 -7.75 -10.20
N ILE A 456 21.26 -7.51 -10.11
CA ILE A 456 22.07 -7.87 -8.96
C ILE A 456 22.24 -6.64 -8.07
N THR A 457 21.94 -6.78 -6.79
CA THR A 457 21.97 -5.70 -5.81
C THR A 457 22.97 -6.01 -4.70
N ALA A 458 23.84 -5.05 -4.39
CA ALA A 458 24.66 -5.04 -3.18
C ALA A 458 24.07 -4.04 -2.18
N THR A 459 23.78 -4.48 -0.96
CA THR A 459 23.22 -3.66 0.12
C THR A 459 24.18 -3.62 1.30
N SER A 460 24.41 -2.46 1.91
CA SER A 460 25.24 -2.32 3.11
C SER A 460 24.70 -3.16 4.28
N VAL A 461 25.58 -3.63 5.17
CA VAL A 461 25.16 -4.50 6.30
C VAL A 461 24.18 -3.83 7.28
N ASP A 462 24.15 -2.49 7.34
CA ASP A 462 23.13 -1.74 8.10
C ASP A 462 21.76 -1.65 7.39
N GLY A 463 21.64 -2.19 6.16
CA GLY A 463 20.43 -2.23 5.35
C GLY A 463 20.06 -0.91 4.64
N ASN A 464 20.76 0.18 4.93
CA ASN A 464 20.29 1.54 4.61
C ASN A 464 20.67 2.03 3.21
N LYS A 465 21.63 1.40 2.53
CA LYS A 465 22.16 1.83 1.23
C LYS A 465 22.36 0.64 0.31
N ALA A 466 22.03 0.81 -0.96
CA ALA A 466 22.21 -0.22 -1.96
C ALA A 466 22.65 0.36 -3.31
N ALA A 467 23.34 -0.46 -4.10
CA ALA A 467 23.63 -0.22 -5.51
C ALA A 467 23.32 -1.47 -6.33
N SER A 468 22.96 -1.28 -7.59
CA SER A 468 22.49 -2.35 -8.46
C SER A 468 23.17 -2.35 -9.83
N CYS A 469 23.29 -3.55 -10.39
CA CYS A 469 23.78 -3.81 -11.74
C CYS A 469 22.72 -4.62 -12.50
N THR A 470 22.29 -4.13 -13.66
CA THR A 470 21.38 -4.88 -14.54
C THR A 470 22.18 -5.78 -15.48
N VAL A 471 22.04 -7.09 -15.32
CA VAL A 471 22.76 -8.10 -16.10
C VAL A 471 21.84 -8.67 -17.18
N ASN A 472 22.22 -8.50 -18.43
CA ASN A 472 21.56 -9.12 -19.58
C ASN A 472 22.27 -10.43 -19.94
N VAL A 473 21.53 -11.54 -19.98
CA VAL A 473 22.03 -12.85 -20.38
C VAL A 473 21.55 -13.17 -21.79
N ASN A 474 22.49 -13.24 -22.72
CA ASN A 474 22.27 -13.67 -24.09
C ASN A 474 22.31 -15.21 -24.18
N ASP A 475 21.43 -15.78 -24.99
CA ASP A 475 21.57 -17.17 -25.40
C ASP A 475 22.38 -17.26 -26.71
N LYS A 476 23.55 -17.87 -26.63
CA LYS A 476 24.40 -18.24 -27.78
C LYS A 476 24.56 -19.75 -27.91
N SER A 477 23.62 -20.54 -27.39
CA SER A 477 23.56 -21.96 -27.73
C SER A 477 23.34 -22.10 -29.25
N VAL A 478 24.20 -22.88 -29.90
CA VAL A 478 24.14 -23.11 -31.34
C VAL A 478 23.03 -24.11 -31.62
N VAL A 479 22.06 -23.72 -32.42
CA VAL A 479 21.01 -24.60 -32.93
C VAL A 479 21.49 -25.26 -34.21
N THR A 480 21.35 -26.58 -34.28
CA THR A 480 21.59 -27.37 -35.48
C THR A 480 20.25 -27.87 -36.05
N PHE A 481 20.20 -27.94 -37.38
CA PHE A 481 19.07 -28.50 -38.12
C PHE A 481 19.58 -29.74 -38.84
N LYS A 482 18.90 -30.87 -38.69
CA LYS A 482 19.34 -32.14 -39.28
C LYS A 482 19.17 -32.16 -40.79
N ASP A 483 18.16 -31.44 -41.27
CA ASP A 483 17.81 -31.36 -42.68
C ASP A 483 18.32 -30.04 -43.30
N PRO A 484 19.17 -30.10 -44.35
CA PRO A 484 19.70 -28.90 -45.00
C PRO A 484 18.64 -28.01 -45.65
N CYS A 485 17.50 -28.53 -46.09
CA CYS A 485 16.40 -27.71 -46.63
C CYS A 485 15.74 -26.91 -45.50
N LEU A 486 15.57 -27.51 -44.31
CA LEU A 486 15.08 -26.79 -43.13
C LEU A 486 16.10 -25.73 -42.67
N GLU A 487 17.39 -26.07 -42.60
CA GLU A 487 18.42 -25.08 -42.27
C GLU A 487 18.41 -23.91 -43.25
N THR A 488 18.29 -24.19 -44.56
CA THR A 488 18.24 -23.16 -45.60
C THR A 488 17.02 -22.24 -45.41
N ALA A 489 15.82 -22.78 -45.19
CA ALA A 489 14.63 -21.98 -44.96
C ALA A 489 14.75 -21.10 -43.70
N VAL A 490 15.36 -21.63 -42.62
CA VAL A 490 15.65 -20.86 -41.40
C VAL A 490 16.68 -19.77 -41.66
N ARG A 491 17.74 -20.06 -42.42
CA ARG A 491 18.76 -19.06 -42.81
C ARG A 491 18.18 -17.94 -43.65
N ASP A 492 17.28 -18.25 -44.58
CA ASP A 492 16.60 -17.25 -45.40
C ASP A 492 15.65 -16.38 -44.55
N ALA A 493 14.91 -16.98 -43.61
CA ALA A 493 14.09 -16.24 -42.64
C ALA A 493 14.92 -15.30 -41.74
N LEU A 494 16.11 -15.75 -41.31
CA LEU A 494 17.07 -14.94 -40.55
C LEU A 494 17.90 -13.96 -41.40
N LYS A 495 17.85 -14.08 -42.73
CA LYS A 495 18.76 -13.39 -43.68
C LYS A 495 20.25 -13.67 -43.38
N LYS A 496 20.57 -14.89 -42.95
CA LYS A 496 21.88 -15.31 -42.41
C LYS A 496 22.49 -16.50 -43.20
N PRO A 497 23.14 -16.25 -44.35
CA PRO A 497 23.55 -17.30 -45.28
C PRO A 497 24.68 -18.21 -44.77
N SER A 498 25.42 -17.82 -43.73
CA SER A 498 26.54 -18.61 -43.19
C SER A 498 26.76 -18.36 -41.70
N GLY A 499 27.66 -19.14 -41.09
CA GLY A 499 27.99 -19.09 -39.66
C GLY A 499 26.99 -19.84 -38.77
N PRO A 500 27.30 -19.96 -37.45
CA PRO A 500 26.44 -20.64 -36.48
C PRO A 500 25.10 -19.91 -36.35
N ILE A 501 24.01 -20.66 -36.23
CA ILE A 501 22.68 -20.16 -35.92
C ILE A 501 22.47 -20.30 -34.41
N TYR A 502 22.04 -19.25 -33.72
CA TYR A 502 21.82 -19.27 -32.28
C TYR A 502 20.32 -19.39 -31.93
N SER A 503 20.01 -20.00 -30.78
CA SER A 503 18.64 -20.14 -30.27
C SER A 503 17.90 -18.79 -30.18
N ALA A 504 18.58 -17.74 -29.70
CA ALA A 504 18.03 -16.38 -29.62
C ALA A 504 17.70 -15.78 -31.00
N GLU A 505 18.36 -16.21 -32.08
CA GLU A 505 18.04 -15.75 -33.43
C GLU A 505 16.75 -16.45 -33.93
N VAL A 506 16.68 -17.78 -33.82
CA VAL A 506 15.53 -18.55 -34.29
C VAL A 506 14.26 -18.35 -33.45
N ALA A 507 14.41 -17.96 -32.18
CA ALA A 507 13.31 -17.54 -31.33
C ALA A 507 12.58 -16.28 -31.85
N ASN A 508 13.17 -15.49 -32.76
CA ASN A 508 12.52 -14.35 -33.38
C ASN A 508 11.70 -14.71 -34.65
N ILE A 509 11.79 -15.96 -35.13
CA ILE A 509 11.07 -16.41 -36.33
C ILE A 509 9.62 -16.70 -35.97
N THR A 510 8.70 -15.87 -36.49
CA THR A 510 7.24 -16.02 -36.30
C THR A 510 6.53 -16.62 -37.51
N CYS A 511 7.16 -16.61 -38.68
CA CYS A 511 6.67 -17.27 -39.90
C CYS A 511 7.82 -17.99 -40.60
N LEU A 512 7.62 -19.26 -40.94
CA LEU A 512 8.55 -20.07 -41.73
C LEU A 512 7.79 -20.70 -42.89
N ASN A 513 8.00 -20.16 -44.08
CA ASN A 513 7.51 -20.76 -45.31
C ASN A 513 8.64 -21.53 -45.99
N ALA A 514 8.58 -22.86 -45.90
CA ALA A 514 9.47 -23.79 -46.59
C ALA A 514 8.70 -24.70 -47.55
N SER A 515 7.53 -24.26 -48.04
CA SER A 515 6.68 -25.08 -48.92
C SER A 515 7.14 -25.14 -50.37
N GLY A 516 8.20 -24.41 -50.74
CA GLY A 516 8.82 -24.41 -52.06
C GLY A 516 7.99 -23.73 -53.16
N GLY A 517 6.70 -24.02 -53.26
CA GLY A 517 5.88 -23.65 -54.40
C GLY A 517 6.51 -24.19 -55.70
N ALA A 518 6.71 -23.31 -56.69
CA ALA A 518 7.45 -23.65 -57.92
C ALA A 518 8.99 -23.66 -57.75
N ILE A 519 9.51 -23.40 -56.54
CA ILE A 519 10.95 -23.25 -56.26
C ILE A 519 11.50 -24.53 -55.64
N VAL A 520 12.26 -25.29 -56.43
CA VAL A 520 12.83 -26.63 -56.14
C VAL A 520 13.84 -26.65 -54.96
N ARG A 521 14.02 -25.56 -54.22
CA ARG A 521 15.02 -25.44 -53.15
C ARG A 521 14.62 -26.15 -51.85
N TYR A 522 13.32 -26.27 -51.57
CA TYR A 522 12.80 -26.85 -50.32
C TYR A 522 12.08 -28.18 -50.52
N THR A 523 12.08 -28.73 -51.74
CA THR A 523 11.29 -29.91 -52.14
C THR A 523 11.95 -31.25 -51.79
N ASN A 524 12.91 -31.30 -50.85
CA ASN A 524 13.56 -32.56 -50.43
C ASN A 524 13.70 -32.73 -48.91
N MET A 525 13.04 -31.89 -48.11
CA MET A 525 13.07 -31.90 -46.65
C MET A 525 12.45 -33.19 -46.08
N ALA A 526 13.28 -34.05 -45.50
CA ALA A 526 12.89 -35.34 -44.92
C ALA A 526 12.76 -35.31 -43.39
N SER A 527 13.24 -34.26 -42.71
CA SER A 527 13.17 -34.14 -41.25
C SER A 527 12.94 -32.71 -40.78
N LEU A 528 12.17 -32.58 -39.69
CA LEU A 528 11.98 -31.32 -38.98
C LEU A 528 12.86 -31.16 -37.72
N ASP A 529 13.82 -32.07 -37.48
CA ASP A 529 14.71 -32.01 -36.32
C ASP A 529 15.49 -30.69 -36.29
N GLY A 530 15.20 -29.87 -35.28
CA GLY A 530 15.69 -28.49 -35.11
C GLY A 530 14.56 -27.45 -35.10
N ILE A 531 13.39 -27.74 -35.66
CA ILE A 531 12.26 -26.79 -35.68
C ILE A 531 11.73 -26.46 -34.29
N GLN A 532 11.90 -27.37 -33.32
CA GLN A 532 11.45 -27.18 -31.93
C GLN A 532 12.06 -25.95 -31.22
N TYR A 533 13.16 -25.40 -31.74
CA TYR A 533 13.78 -24.17 -31.22
C TYR A 533 13.10 -22.88 -31.70
N LEU A 534 12.23 -22.94 -32.71
CA LEU A 534 11.44 -21.79 -33.20
C LEU A 534 10.19 -21.60 -32.32
N THR A 535 10.39 -21.38 -31.02
CA THR A 535 9.33 -21.42 -29.99
C THR A 535 8.22 -20.39 -30.18
N ASN A 536 8.47 -19.30 -30.91
CA ASN A 536 7.52 -18.23 -31.21
C ASN A 536 6.87 -18.34 -32.61
N LEU A 537 7.05 -19.47 -33.30
CA LEU A 537 6.48 -19.70 -34.62
C LEU A 537 4.94 -19.69 -34.58
N GLN A 538 4.33 -18.86 -35.42
CA GLN A 538 2.87 -18.70 -35.56
C GLN A 538 2.35 -19.21 -36.90
N GLU A 539 3.21 -19.23 -37.93
CA GLU A 539 2.88 -19.75 -39.25
C GLU A 539 3.99 -20.68 -39.76
N LEU A 540 3.59 -21.88 -40.17
CA LEU A 540 4.48 -22.89 -40.74
C LEU A 540 3.84 -23.45 -42.01
N ARG A 541 4.56 -23.36 -43.13
CA ARG A 541 4.15 -23.95 -44.41
C ARG A 541 5.20 -24.93 -44.92
N LEU A 542 4.78 -26.17 -45.15
CA LEU A 542 5.60 -27.32 -45.54
C LEU A 542 4.84 -28.14 -46.58
N ALA A 543 5.00 -27.82 -47.87
CA ALA A 543 4.59 -28.69 -48.97
C ALA A 543 5.84 -29.42 -49.46
N ASN A 544 5.99 -30.68 -49.06
CA ASN A 544 7.20 -31.46 -49.32
C ASN A 544 6.88 -32.95 -49.52
N ASP A 545 7.29 -33.49 -50.66
CA ASP A 545 6.99 -34.87 -51.10
C ASP A 545 7.74 -35.98 -50.34
N LYS A 546 8.63 -35.63 -49.40
CA LYS A 546 9.45 -36.56 -48.58
C LYS A 546 9.23 -36.43 -47.07
N LEU A 547 8.51 -35.40 -46.61
CA LEU A 547 8.24 -35.19 -45.19
C LEU A 547 7.20 -36.21 -44.68
N THR A 548 7.64 -37.18 -43.89
CA THR A 548 6.77 -38.23 -43.31
C THR A 548 6.55 -38.10 -41.81
N ASP A 549 7.47 -37.48 -41.07
CA ASP A 549 7.39 -37.28 -39.61
C ASP A 549 7.33 -35.79 -39.23
N ILE A 550 6.27 -35.42 -38.52
CA ILE A 550 6.04 -34.07 -37.97
C ILE A 550 6.12 -34.03 -36.44
N SER A 551 6.66 -35.06 -35.79
CA SER A 551 6.79 -35.16 -34.33
C SER A 551 7.50 -33.95 -33.69
N ALA A 552 8.43 -33.31 -34.40
CA ALA A 552 9.17 -32.15 -33.92
C ALA A 552 8.32 -30.88 -33.73
N ILE A 553 7.13 -30.74 -34.35
CA ILE A 553 6.27 -29.54 -34.19
C ILE A 553 5.31 -29.62 -33.00
N LYS A 554 5.24 -30.76 -32.29
CA LYS A 554 4.24 -31.03 -31.23
C LYS A 554 4.17 -30.00 -30.10
N ASP A 555 5.28 -29.30 -29.83
CA ASP A 555 5.41 -28.32 -28.74
C ASP A 555 5.37 -26.86 -29.22
N LEU A 556 5.17 -26.61 -30.54
CA LEU A 556 5.06 -25.27 -31.13
C LEU A 556 3.67 -24.66 -30.91
N LYS A 557 3.28 -24.52 -29.64
CA LYS A 557 1.93 -24.14 -29.17
C LYS A 557 1.47 -22.74 -29.60
N ASN A 558 2.35 -21.94 -30.18
CA ASN A 558 2.04 -20.61 -30.75
C ASN A 558 1.55 -20.66 -32.21
N LEU A 559 1.59 -21.83 -32.88
CA LEU A 559 1.12 -22.00 -34.25
C LEU A 559 -0.38 -21.69 -34.38
N LYS A 560 -0.70 -20.80 -35.33
CA LYS A 560 -2.04 -20.40 -35.75
C LYS A 560 -2.37 -20.91 -37.15
N THR A 561 -1.39 -20.91 -38.04
CA THR A 561 -1.49 -21.40 -39.41
C THR A 561 -0.51 -22.54 -39.62
N LEU A 562 -1.03 -23.70 -40.02
CA LEU A 562 -0.23 -24.86 -40.39
C LEU A 562 -0.68 -25.37 -41.76
N ASP A 563 0.25 -25.40 -42.71
CA ASP A 563 0.05 -25.91 -44.07
C ASP A 563 1.02 -27.07 -44.29
N LEU A 564 0.46 -28.27 -44.50
CA LEU A 564 1.18 -29.53 -44.75
C LEU A 564 0.73 -30.16 -46.09
N CYS A 565 0.15 -29.37 -47.00
CA CYS A 565 -0.42 -29.90 -48.24
C CYS A 565 0.62 -30.58 -49.12
N ASN A 566 0.26 -31.67 -49.81
CA ASN A 566 1.16 -32.47 -50.67
C ASN A 566 2.35 -33.08 -49.90
N THR A 567 2.17 -33.46 -48.64
CA THR A 567 3.16 -34.23 -47.87
C THR A 567 2.73 -35.70 -47.73
N PRO A 568 3.66 -36.66 -47.75
CA PRO A 568 3.37 -38.08 -47.56
C PRO A 568 3.12 -38.47 -46.09
N ILE A 569 2.76 -37.51 -45.22
CA ILE A 569 2.44 -37.80 -43.81
C ILE A 569 1.18 -38.67 -43.72
N THR A 570 1.17 -39.54 -42.72
CA THR A 570 0.03 -40.44 -42.40
C THR A 570 -0.44 -40.30 -40.95
N ASP A 571 0.42 -39.80 -40.05
CA ASP A 571 0.08 -39.51 -38.66
C ASP A 571 0.07 -37.99 -38.39
N ILE A 572 -1.08 -37.49 -37.94
CA ILE A 572 -1.26 -36.12 -37.45
C ILE A 572 -1.45 -36.06 -35.93
N SER A 573 -1.17 -37.14 -35.19
CA SER A 573 -1.16 -37.14 -33.73
C SER A 573 -0.27 -36.07 -33.08
N PRO A 574 0.84 -35.58 -33.69
CA PRO A 574 1.62 -34.48 -33.12
C PRO A 574 0.86 -33.14 -33.00
N ILE A 575 -0.13 -32.87 -33.87
CA ILE A 575 -0.84 -31.57 -33.86
C ILE A 575 -1.96 -31.48 -32.82
N LYS A 576 -2.31 -32.58 -32.14
CA LYS A 576 -3.44 -32.65 -31.18
C LYS A 576 -3.37 -31.66 -30.02
N GLY A 577 -2.18 -31.16 -29.70
CA GLY A 577 -1.92 -30.20 -28.63
C GLY A 577 -1.80 -28.74 -29.08
N LEU A 578 -1.89 -28.46 -30.39
CA LEU A 578 -1.69 -27.14 -30.97
C LEU A 578 -2.98 -26.31 -30.97
N SER A 579 -3.57 -26.12 -29.79
CA SER A 579 -4.89 -25.50 -29.60
C SER A 579 -5.00 -24.04 -30.08
N SER A 580 -3.89 -23.38 -30.40
CA SER A 580 -3.84 -22.04 -30.99
C SER A 580 -4.16 -22.01 -32.50
N LEU A 581 -4.25 -23.16 -33.17
CA LEU A 581 -4.52 -23.25 -34.61
C LEU A 581 -5.89 -22.67 -34.97
N THR A 582 -5.89 -21.77 -35.96
CA THR A 582 -7.07 -21.18 -36.60
C THR A 582 -7.18 -21.55 -38.08
N SER A 583 -6.07 -21.96 -38.72
CA SER A 583 -6.02 -22.45 -40.10
C SER A 583 -5.17 -23.71 -40.20
N LEU A 584 -5.72 -24.77 -40.78
CA LEU A 584 -5.05 -26.04 -41.01
C LEU A 584 -5.32 -26.53 -42.45
N GLN A 585 -4.25 -26.73 -43.21
CA GLN A 585 -4.29 -27.21 -44.60
C GLN A 585 -3.57 -28.55 -44.69
N LEU A 586 -4.29 -29.58 -45.16
CA LEU A 586 -3.89 -30.98 -45.22
C LEU A 586 -4.24 -31.60 -46.59
N ASP A 587 -4.38 -30.79 -47.65
CA ASP A 587 -4.81 -31.30 -48.95
C ASP A 587 -3.76 -32.23 -49.58
N ASN A 588 -4.22 -33.30 -50.22
CA ASN A 588 -3.38 -34.30 -50.88
C ASN A 588 -2.35 -34.93 -49.93
N VAL A 589 -2.83 -35.35 -48.75
CA VAL A 589 -2.07 -36.00 -47.68
C VAL A 589 -2.66 -37.39 -47.40
N ASN A 590 -1.86 -38.40 -47.09
CA ASN A 590 -2.33 -39.78 -46.94
C ASN A 590 -2.89 -40.08 -45.53
N ILE A 591 -3.82 -39.24 -45.05
CA ILE A 591 -4.42 -39.33 -43.70
C ILE A 591 -5.86 -39.86 -43.73
N THR A 592 -6.13 -40.87 -42.92
CA THR A 592 -7.47 -41.48 -42.77
C THR A 592 -8.09 -41.27 -41.40
N ASP A 593 -7.27 -41.06 -40.35
CA ASP A 593 -7.74 -40.69 -39.02
C ASP A 593 -7.54 -39.20 -38.73
N ILE A 594 -8.65 -38.47 -38.57
CA ILE A 594 -8.66 -37.06 -38.16
C ILE A 594 -9.05 -36.88 -36.68
N THR A 595 -9.12 -37.95 -35.88
CA THR A 595 -9.35 -37.84 -34.42
C THR A 595 -8.40 -36.84 -33.71
N PRO A 596 -7.11 -36.70 -34.10
CA PRO A 596 -6.23 -35.70 -33.50
C PRO A 596 -6.70 -34.25 -33.57
N ILE A 597 -7.50 -33.85 -34.58
CA ILE A 597 -7.96 -32.45 -34.70
C ILE A 597 -9.15 -32.11 -33.80
N ARG A 598 -9.79 -33.11 -33.17
CA ARG A 598 -11.06 -32.97 -32.43
C ARG A 598 -11.08 -31.84 -31.38
N ASN A 599 -9.94 -31.59 -30.72
CA ASN A 599 -9.81 -30.58 -29.67
C ASN A 599 -9.27 -29.22 -30.17
N LEU A 600 -9.04 -29.06 -31.48
CA LEU A 600 -8.58 -27.81 -32.10
C LEU A 600 -9.75 -26.85 -32.34
N THR A 601 -10.52 -26.58 -31.29
CA THR A 601 -11.80 -25.86 -31.36
C THR A 601 -11.69 -24.39 -31.78
N ASN A 602 -10.47 -23.84 -31.90
CA ASN A 602 -10.20 -22.51 -32.45
C ASN A 602 -10.09 -22.49 -33.99
N LEU A 603 -10.11 -23.65 -34.66
CA LEU A 603 -10.07 -23.73 -36.12
C LEU A 603 -11.25 -22.97 -36.75
N GLN A 604 -10.90 -22.12 -37.71
CA GLN A 604 -11.82 -21.33 -38.55
C GLN A 604 -11.74 -21.78 -40.02
N ASN A 605 -10.56 -22.23 -40.46
CA ASN A 605 -10.33 -22.70 -41.82
C ASN A 605 -9.71 -24.09 -41.78
N LEU A 606 -10.31 -25.05 -42.48
CA LEU A 606 -9.85 -26.43 -42.54
C LEU A 606 -9.98 -26.97 -43.96
N SER A 607 -8.87 -27.41 -44.55
CA SER A 607 -8.86 -28.10 -45.84
C SER A 607 -8.22 -29.46 -45.68
N ILE A 608 -8.95 -30.52 -46.04
CA ILE A 608 -8.49 -31.93 -46.00
C ILE A 608 -8.92 -32.64 -47.29
N SER A 609 -8.73 -31.98 -48.44
CA SER A 609 -9.10 -32.54 -49.75
C SER A 609 -8.19 -33.70 -50.16
N ARG A 610 -8.69 -34.65 -50.96
CA ARG A 610 -7.89 -35.73 -51.57
C ARG A 610 -7.10 -36.61 -50.57
N CYS A 611 -7.63 -36.83 -49.37
CA CYS A 611 -6.93 -37.59 -48.32
C CYS A 611 -7.38 -39.06 -48.18
N GLY A 612 -8.50 -39.43 -48.80
CA GLY A 612 -9.09 -40.77 -48.66
C GLY A 612 -9.89 -40.96 -47.37
N LEU A 613 -10.33 -39.87 -46.74
CA LEU A 613 -11.15 -39.88 -45.51
C LEU A 613 -12.41 -40.73 -45.68
N SER A 614 -12.74 -41.48 -44.64
CA SER A 614 -14.00 -42.25 -44.53
C SER A 614 -14.82 -41.89 -43.29
N ASN A 615 -14.16 -41.49 -42.20
CA ASN A 615 -14.79 -41.06 -40.96
C ASN A 615 -14.46 -39.60 -40.66
N ILE A 616 -15.50 -38.76 -40.55
CA ILE A 616 -15.38 -37.33 -40.23
C ILE A 616 -15.99 -36.94 -38.87
N THR A 617 -16.22 -37.90 -37.94
CA THR A 617 -16.83 -37.62 -36.63
C THR A 617 -16.06 -36.59 -35.79
N ALA A 618 -14.75 -36.45 -35.99
CA ALA A 618 -13.95 -35.46 -35.26
C ALA A 618 -14.35 -34.01 -35.57
N LEU A 619 -15.01 -33.75 -36.71
CA LEU A 619 -15.44 -32.42 -37.10
C LEU A 619 -16.57 -31.87 -36.23
N SER A 620 -17.40 -32.72 -35.60
CA SER A 620 -18.62 -32.26 -34.92
C SER A 620 -18.38 -31.27 -33.78
N ASP A 621 -17.16 -31.28 -33.22
CA ASP A 621 -16.72 -30.44 -32.11
C ASP A 621 -16.08 -29.11 -32.56
N LEU A 622 -15.76 -28.96 -33.86
CA LEU A 622 -15.07 -27.80 -34.46
C LEU A 622 -16.02 -26.64 -34.81
N LYS A 623 -16.85 -26.24 -33.86
CA LYS A 623 -17.98 -25.32 -34.05
C LYS A 623 -17.60 -23.90 -34.52
N ASN A 624 -16.32 -23.52 -34.46
CA ASN A 624 -15.84 -22.22 -34.94
C ASN A 624 -15.43 -22.22 -36.42
N LEU A 625 -15.52 -23.36 -37.12
CA LEU A 625 -15.23 -23.44 -38.56
C LEU A 625 -16.14 -22.51 -39.37
N GLN A 626 -15.50 -21.75 -40.26
CA GLN A 626 -16.11 -20.83 -41.22
C GLN A 626 -15.89 -21.35 -42.65
N SER A 627 -14.72 -21.92 -42.93
CA SER A 627 -14.41 -22.55 -44.21
C SER A 627 -14.00 -24.01 -44.00
N LEU A 628 -14.66 -24.93 -44.72
CA LEU A 628 -14.36 -26.35 -44.72
C LEU A 628 -14.30 -26.89 -46.15
N ASN A 629 -13.19 -27.53 -46.50
CA ASN A 629 -13.03 -28.27 -47.75
C ASN A 629 -12.74 -29.74 -47.46
N LEU A 630 -13.62 -30.63 -47.92
CA LEU A 630 -13.46 -32.09 -47.88
C LEU A 630 -13.45 -32.70 -49.29
N GLY A 631 -13.34 -31.89 -50.35
CA GLY A 631 -13.47 -32.32 -51.74
C GLY A 631 -12.58 -33.52 -52.09
N TYR A 632 -13.03 -34.36 -53.02
CA TYR A 632 -12.38 -35.60 -53.46
C TYR A 632 -12.18 -36.69 -52.39
N ASN A 633 -12.85 -36.60 -51.22
CA ASN A 633 -12.90 -37.72 -50.25
C ASN A 633 -14.11 -38.62 -50.52
N ASN A 634 -14.02 -39.38 -51.60
CA ASN A 634 -15.08 -40.28 -52.09
C ASN A 634 -15.42 -41.46 -51.15
N ASN A 635 -14.68 -41.70 -50.07
CA ASN A 635 -14.91 -42.79 -49.12
C ASN A 635 -15.76 -42.37 -47.90
N ILE A 636 -16.14 -41.11 -47.78
CA ILE A 636 -17.01 -40.63 -46.68
C ILE A 636 -18.42 -41.19 -46.87
N SER A 637 -18.91 -41.94 -45.88
CA SER A 637 -20.24 -42.55 -45.90
C SER A 637 -21.25 -41.87 -44.95
N ASN A 638 -20.77 -41.12 -43.96
CA ASN A 638 -21.62 -40.40 -43.00
C ASN A 638 -21.24 -38.92 -42.91
N PHE A 639 -22.14 -38.07 -43.40
CA PHE A 639 -22.00 -36.61 -43.36
C PHE A 639 -22.74 -35.94 -42.20
N SER A 640 -23.41 -36.71 -41.32
CA SER A 640 -24.11 -36.17 -40.13
C SER A 640 -23.25 -35.28 -39.21
N PRO A 641 -21.91 -35.46 -39.08
CA PRO A 641 -21.07 -34.56 -38.27
C PRO A 641 -21.06 -33.10 -38.76
N LEU A 642 -21.40 -32.83 -40.02
CA LEU A 642 -21.47 -31.47 -40.56
C LEU A 642 -22.60 -30.64 -39.92
N ALA A 643 -23.67 -31.28 -39.45
CA ALA A 643 -24.87 -30.60 -38.98
C ALA A 643 -24.66 -29.71 -37.72
N SER A 644 -23.55 -29.87 -36.99
CA SER A 644 -23.19 -29.02 -35.85
C SER A 644 -22.33 -27.80 -36.22
N LEU A 645 -21.88 -27.68 -37.47
CA LEU A 645 -20.95 -26.63 -37.95
C LEU A 645 -21.67 -25.35 -38.38
N SER A 646 -22.59 -24.84 -37.55
CA SER A 646 -23.51 -23.74 -37.90
C SER A 646 -22.84 -22.41 -38.29
N ASN A 647 -21.54 -22.25 -38.05
CA ASN A 647 -20.76 -21.06 -38.39
C ASN A 647 -20.13 -21.10 -39.80
N LEU A 648 -20.26 -22.20 -40.55
CA LEU A 648 -19.75 -22.31 -41.91
C LEU A 648 -20.35 -21.25 -42.83
N SER A 649 -19.48 -20.53 -43.53
CA SER A 649 -19.77 -19.62 -44.64
C SER A 649 -19.36 -20.22 -46.00
N THR A 650 -18.36 -21.10 -46.03
CA THR A 650 -17.92 -21.84 -47.21
C THR A 650 -17.83 -23.34 -46.91
N LEU A 651 -18.43 -24.16 -47.77
CA LEU A 651 -18.35 -25.61 -47.71
C LEU A 651 -18.11 -26.21 -49.09
N ASP A 652 -17.05 -27.00 -49.22
CA ASP A 652 -16.72 -27.79 -50.41
C ASP A 652 -16.80 -29.30 -50.11
N LEU A 653 -17.69 -29.97 -50.84
CA LEU A 653 -17.93 -31.42 -50.85
C LEU A 653 -17.87 -31.98 -52.28
N GLU A 654 -17.17 -31.35 -53.23
CA GLU A 654 -17.08 -31.90 -54.59
C GLU A 654 -16.46 -33.30 -54.60
N TYR A 655 -16.89 -34.20 -55.49
CA TYR A 655 -16.32 -35.56 -55.61
C TYR A 655 -16.33 -36.40 -54.30
N CYS A 656 -17.29 -36.17 -53.40
CA CYS A 656 -17.35 -36.83 -52.08
C CYS A 656 -18.33 -38.02 -52.00
N ASN A 657 -18.96 -38.43 -53.11
CA ASN A 657 -20.07 -39.40 -53.11
C ASN A 657 -21.30 -38.94 -52.28
N PHE A 658 -21.44 -37.63 -52.03
CA PHE A 658 -22.52 -37.04 -51.25
C PHE A 658 -23.88 -37.26 -51.94
N SER A 659 -24.90 -37.68 -51.18
CA SER A 659 -26.22 -38.03 -51.73
C SER A 659 -27.41 -37.62 -50.87
N ASP A 660 -27.21 -37.18 -49.63
CA ASP A 660 -28.26 -36.74 -48.70
C ASP A 660 -27.96 -35.32 -48.20
N THR A 661 -28.85 -34.38 -48.50
CA THR A 661 -28.69 -32.97 -48.11
C THR A 661 -29.04 -32.69 -46.64
N ALA A 662 -29.65 -33.62 -45.90
CA ALA A 662 -30.13 -33.41 -44.53
C ALA A 662 -29.09 -32.81 -43.55
N PRO A 663 -27.78 -33.18 -43.59
CA PRO A 663 -26.77 -32.57 -42.73
C PRO A 663 -26.57 -31.06 -42.94
N LEU A 664 -27.00 -30.51 -44.08
CA LEU A 664 -26.82 -29.10 -44.43
C LEU A 664 -27.92 -28.18 -43.88
N ALA A 665 -29.05 -28.74 -43.42
CA ALA A 665 -30.28 -27.99 -43.12
C ALA A 665 -30.12 -26.84 -42.09
N ASN A 666 -29.14 -26.93 -41.20
CA ASN A 666 -28.89 -25.93 -40.15
C ASN A 666 -27.72 -24.98 -40.44
N LEU A 667 -27.05 -25.11 -41.60
CA LEU A 667 -25.86 -24.33 -41.97
C LEU A 667 -26.22 -22.94 -42.53
N LYS A 668 -27.09 -22.22 -41.82
CA LYS A 668 -27.77 -20.98 -42.29
C LYS A 668 -26.81 -19.82 -42.61
N ASN A 669 -25.56 -19.89 -42.19
CA ASN A 669 -24.53 -18.90 -42.49
C ASN A 669 -23.79 -19.13 -43.82
N LEU A 670 -24.07 -20.24 -44.52
CA LEU A 670 -23.43 -20.55 -45.80
C LEU A 670 -23.70 -19.47 -46.85
N GLN A 671 -22.61 -19.09 -47.53
CA GLN A 671 -22.56 -18.13 -48.63
C GLN A 671 -22.07 -18.80 -49.92
N SER A 672 -21.16 -19.78 -49.81
CA SER A 672 -20.65 -20.57 -50.92
C SER A 672 -20.75 -22.08 -50.63
N LEU A 673 -21.39 -22.82 -51.53
CA LEU A 673 -21.62 -24.26 -51.38
C LEU A 673 -21.27 -24.99 -52.68
N TYR A 674 -20.28 -25.88 -52.60
CA TYR A 674 -19.81 -26.71 -53.72
C TYR A 674 -20.19 -28.17 -53.46
N LEU A 675 -21.02 -28.71 -54.35
CA LEU A 675 -21.62 -30.03 -54.34
C LEU A 675 -21.43 -30.75 -55.68
N GLY A 676 -20.57 -30.24 -56.56
CA GLY A 676 -20.34 -30.78 -57.89
C GLY A 676 -19.83 -32.22 -57.88
N ASN A 677 -20.16 -33.00 -58.92
CA ASN A 677 -19.65 -34.37 -59.11
C ASN A 677 -19.99 -35.32 -57.95
N ASN A 678 -21.28 -35.40 -57.61
CA ASN A 678 -21.81 -36.18 -56.50
C ASN A 678 -23.00 -37.06 -56.95
N LYS A 679 -23.85 -37.50 -56.01
CA LYS A 679 -24.97 -38.43 -56.23
C LYS A 679 -26.30 -37.86 -55.73
N LEU A 680 -26.44 -36.53 -55.74
CA LEU A 680 -27.68 -35.85 -55.31
C LEU A 680 -28.80 -36.05 -56.33
N THR A 681 -30.01 -36.34 -55.85
CA THR A 681 -31.24 -36.40 -56.66
C THR A 681 -32.20 -35.24 -56.41
N ASP A 682 -32.06 -34.55 -55.28
CA ASP A 682 -32.81 -33.37 -54.89
C ASP A 682 -31.94 -32.42 -54.04
N LEU A 683 -32.51 -31.26 -53.71
CA LEU A 683 -31.90 -30.22 -52.88
C LEU A 683 -32.78 -29.85 -51.67
N HIS A 684 -33.63 -30.77 -51.16
CA HIS A 684 -34.73 -30.41 -50.26
C HIS A 684 -34.31 -29.68 -48.98
N SER A 685 -33.17 -30.07 -48.42
CA SER A 685 -32.71 -29.56 -47.13
C SER A 685 -32.03 -28.18 -47.19
N ILE A 686 -31.73 -27.63 -48.39
CA ILE A 686 -31.07 -26.31 -48.50
C ILE A 686 -32.05 -25.12 -48.59
N ASN A 687 -33.36 -25.39 -48.55
CA ASN A 687 -34.43 -24.40 -48.79
C ASN A 687 -34.48 -23.18 -47.85
N ASN A 688 -33.73 -23.20 -46.75
CA ASN A 688 -33.62 -22.12 -45.76
C ASN A 688 -32.21 -21.51 -45.68
N LEU A 689 -31.29 -21.84 -46.60
CA LEU A 689 -29.94 -21.28 -46.65
C LEU A 689 -29.93 -19.88 -47.29
N ASN A 690 -30.74 -18.98 -46.75
CA ASN A 690 -31.06 -17.70 -47.39
C ASN A 690 -29.86 -16.75 -47.58
N ASN A 691 -28.72 -17.01 -46.94
CA ASN A 691 -27.47 -16.26 -47.12
C ASN A 691 -26.63 -16.74 -48.32
N LEU A 692 -27.03 -17.81 -49.01
CA LEU A 692 -26.29 -18.44 -50.09
C LEU A 692 -26.21 -17.53 -51.32
N LYS A 693 -24.99 -17.32 -51.81
CA LYS A 693 -24.64 -16.48 -52.98
C LYS A 693 -24.10 -17.31 -54.14
N LEU A 694 -23.43 -18.43 -53.83
CA LEU A 694 -22.89 -19.37 -54.80
C LEU A 694 -23.38 -20.79 -54.45
N LEU A 695 -23.99 -21.46 -55.43
CA LEU A 695 -24.36 -22.86 -55.38
C LEU A 695 -23.89 -23.57 -56.66
N TYR A 696 -22.89 -24.43 -56.54
CA TYR A 696 -22.48 -25.33 -57.63
C TYR A 696 -22.89 -26.76 -57.25
N ALA A 697 -23.86 -27.32 -57.97
CA ALA A 697 -24.36 -28.70 -57.81
C ALA A 697 -24.42 -29.43 -59.17
N ASN A 698 -23.50 -29.06 -60.06
CA ASN A 698 -23.35 -29.66 -61.37
C ASN A 698 -22.87 -31.13 -61.32
N ASN A 699 -23.06 -31.89 -62.40
CA ASN A 699 -22.67 -33.30 -62.48
C ASN A 699 -23.24 -34.12 -61.30
N ASN A 700 -24.56 -34.09 -61.16
CA ASN A 700 -25.34 -34.84 -60.18
C ASN A 700 -26.49 -35.58 -60.90
N GLN A 701 -27.54 -35.99 -60.17
CA GLN A 701 -28.71 -36.68 -60.70
C GLN A 701 -30.01 -35.88 -60.41
N ILE A 702 -29.88 -34.59 -60.11
CA ILE A 702 -30.96 -33.72 -59.62
C ILE A 702 -32.04 -33.59 -60.69
N ASN A 703 -33.31 -33.80 -60.30
CA ASN A 703 -34.46 -33.57 -61.18
C ASN A 703 -35.43 -32.52 -60.63
N ASP A 704 -35.51 -32.35 -59.30
CA ASP A 704 -36.30 -31.32 -58.63
C ASP A 704 -35.41 -30.24 -58.00
N ILE A 705 -35.65 -28.99 -58.42
CA ILE A 705 -35.02 -27.79 -57.86
C ILE A 705 -36.01 -26.87 -57.14
N SER A 706 -37.24 -27.33 -56.85
CA SER A 706 -38.29 -26.61 -56.10
C SER A 706 -37.76 -25.87 -54.86
N SER A 707 -36.76 -26.47 -54.23
CA SER A 707 -36.18 -26.08 -52.96
C SER A 707 -35.27 -24.84 -53.04
N ILE A 708 -34.83 -24.42 -54.23
CA ILE A 708 -34.00 -23.21 -54.38
C ILE A 708 -34.80 -21.91 -54.52
N ASN A 709 -36.14 -22.00 -54.64
CA ASN A 709 -37.01 -20.87 -54.98
C ASN A 709 -36.91 -19.64 -54.06
N ASN A 710 -36.54 -19.85 -52.78
CA ASN A 710 -36.39 -18.80 -51.77
C ASN A 710 -34.94 -18.29 -51.61
N LEU A 711 -33.97 -18.86 -52.34
CA LEU A 711 -32.53 -18.51 -52.22
C LEU A 711 -32.20 -17.23 -53.01
N THR A 712 -32.97 -16.16 -52.78
CA THR A 712 -32.97 -14.93 -53.58
C THR A 712 -31.66 -14.13 -53.53
N ASN A 713 -30.73 -14.48 -52.64
CA ASN A 713 -29.38 -13.90 -52.59
C ASN A 713 -28.36 -14.59 -53.53
N LEU A 714 -28.75 -15.66 -54.24
CA LEU A 714 -27.90 -16.32 -55.22
C LEU A 714 -27.49 -15.36 -56.34
N ASN A 715 -26.19 -15.30 -56.59
CA ASN A 715 -25.56 -14.59 -57.70
C ASN A 715 -25.02 -15.59 -58.74
N ASN A 716 -24.48 -16.72 -58.27
CA ASN A 716 -23.91 -17.79 -59.09
C ASN A 716 -24.63 -19.11 -58.83
N LEU A 717 -25.22 -19.69 -59.88
CA LEU A 717 -25.88 -21.00 -59.83
C LEU A 717 -25.36 -21.87 -60.98
N ASP A 718 -24.75 -23.00 -60.65
CA ASP A 718 -24.39 -24.03 -61.62
C ASP A 718 -25.07 -25.35 -61.24
N ILE A 719 -26.02 -25.77 -62.08
CA ILE A 719 -26.76 -27.02 -61.99
C ILE A 719 -26.69 -27.79 -63.33
N SER A 720 -25.64 -27.54 -64.11
CA SER A 720 -25.35 -28.27 -65.35
C SER A 720 -25.12 -29.77 -65.13
N SER A 721 -25.28 -30.59 -66.18
CA SER A 721 -25.11 -32.04 -66.13
C SER A 721 -25.98 -32.70 -65.03
N ASN A 722 -27.30 -32.56 -65.18
CA ASN A 722 -28.32 -33.08 -64.26
C ASN A 722 -29.54 -33.62 -65.04
N ASN A 723 -30.62 -33.97 -64.34
CA ASN A 723 -31.86 -34.51 -64.91
C ASN A 723 -33.03 -33.51 -64.86
N ILE A 724 -32.74 -32.20 -64.88
CA ILE A 724 -33.74 -31.14 -64.68
C ILE A 724 -34.58 -30.97 -65.94
N THR A 725 -35.90 -30.84 -65.77
CA THR A 725 -36.88 -30.62 -66.85
C THR A 725 -37.65 -29.32 -66.69
N ASP A 726 -37.98 -28.94 -65.46
CA ASP A 726 -38.63 -27.68 -65.09
C ASP A 726 -37.66 -26.79 -64.31
N ILE A 727 -37.58 -25.53 -64.72
CA ILE A 727 -36.80 -24.47 -64.06
C ILE A 727 -37.67 -23.33 -63.52
N SER A 728 -38.99 -23.51 -63.42
CA SER A 728 -39.95 -22.53 -62.87
C SER A 728 -39.48 -21.89 -61.55
N SER A 729 -38.80 -22.67 -60.72
CA SER A 729 -38.22 -22.27 -59.42
C SER A 729 -37.18 -21.16 -59.51
N ILE A 730 -36.48 -20.98 -60.63
CA ILE A 730 -35.47 -19.91 -60.76
C ILE A 730 -36.09 -18.51 -60.89
N LYS A 731 -37.37 -18.41 -61.23
CA LYS A 731 -38.04 -17.15 -61.61
C LYS A 731 -37.90 -16.03 -60.57
N GLY A 732 -37.79 -16.38 -59.28
CA GLY A 732 -37.61 -15.44 -58.17
C GLY A 732 -36.16 -15.02 -57.89
N LEU A 733 -35.17 -15.64 -58.53
CA LEU A 733 -33.74 -15.48 -58.23
C LEU A 733 -33.13 -14.29 -58.98
N THR A 734 -33.77 -13.12 -58.90
CA THR A 734 -33.45 -11.94 -59.73
C THR A 734 -32.06 -11.33 -59.49
N ASN A 735 -31.33 -11.78 -58.47
CA ASN A 735 -29.95 -11.39 -58.20
C ASN A 735 -28.89 -12.24 -58.94
N LEU A 736 -29.30 -13.26 -59.71
CA LEU A 736 -28.38 -14.08 -60.52
C LEU A 736 -27.65 -13.23 -61.56
N SER A 737 -26.32 -13.31 -61.55
CA SER A 737 -25.41 -12.79 -62.59
C SER A 737 -24.94 -13.92 -63.52
N ASN A 738 -24.78 -15.11 -62.96
CA ASN A 738 -24.24 -16.30 -63.63
C ASN A 738 -25.15 -17.50 -63.38
N LEU A 739 -25.71 -18.06 -64.46
CA LEU A 739 -26.55 -19.26 -64.43
C LEU A 739 -26.03 -20.30 -65.43
N SER A 740 -25.80 -21.52 -64.98
CA SER A 740 -25.53 -22.67 -65.85
C SER A 740 -26.55 -23.77 -65.60
N VAL A 741 -27.25 -24.16 -66.67
CA VAL A 741 -28.22 -25.26 -66.70
C VAL A 741 -27.95 -26.21 -67.88
N SER A 742 -26.76 -26.16 -68.47
CA SER A 742 -26.39 -26.99 -69.63
C SER A 742 -26.42 -28.49 -69.33
N HIS A 743 -26.48 -29.33 -70.37
CA HIS A 743 -26.60 -30.79 -70.25
C HIS A 743 -27.75 -31.22 -69.30
N ASN A 744 -28.98 -30.80 -69.62
CA ASN A 744 -30.20 -31.13 -68.89
C ASN A 744 -31.33 -31.52 -69.87
N GLN A 745 -32.58 -31.57 -69.41
CA GLN A 745 -33.75 -31.97 -70.21
C GLN A 745 -34.79 -30.83 -70.33
N ILE A 746 -34.33 -29.58 -70.22
CA ILE A 746 -35.17 -28.37 -70.19
C ILE A 746 -35.69 -28.06 -71.59
N LYS A 747 -36.99 -27.73 -71.68
CA LYS A 747 -37.66 -27.34 -72.94
C LYS A 747 -38.15 -25.90 -72.93
N ASP A 748 -38.64 -25.44 -71.77
CA ASP A 748 -39.13 -24.08 -71.57
C ASP A 748 -38.10 -23.25 -70.80
N ILE A 749 -37.55 -22.23 -71.46
CA ILE A 749 -36.63 -21.26 -70.89
C ILE A 749 -37.33 -19.93 -70.50
N SER A 750 -38.66 -19.87 -70.57
CA SER A 750 -39.47 -18.71 -70.14
C SER A 750 -39.27 -18.28 -68.68
N PRO A 751 -38.98 -19.17 -67.70
CA PRO A 751 -38.68 -18.76 -66.33
C PRO A 751 -37.45 -17.85 -66.20
N ALA A 752 -36.53 -17.85 -67.17
CA ALA A 752 -35.36 -16.98 -67.16
C ALA A 752 -35.68 -15.50 -67.46
N THR A 753 -36.85 -15.17 -68.05
CA THR A 753 -37.19 -13.78 -68.46
C THR A 753 -37.18 -12.75 -67.34
N SER A 754 -37.38 -13.16 -66.09
CA SER A 754 -37.32 -12.27 -64.91
C SER A 754 -35.90 -11.99 -64.43
N LEU A 755 -34.89 -12.73 -64.93
CA LEU A 755 -33.51 -12.67 -64.49
C LEU A 755 -32.72 -11.56 -65.20
N VAL A 756 -33.26 -10.35 -65.17
CA VAL A 756 -32.77 -9.17 -65.92
C VAL A 756 -31.34 -8.73 -65.58
N ASN A 757 -30.77 -9.23 -64.48
CA ASN A 757 -29.39 -8.96 -64.05
C ASN A 757 -28.37 -9.99 -64.56
N LEU A 758 -28.78 -11.01 -65.31
CA LEU A 758 -27.86 -12.02 -65.87
C LEU A 758 -26.83 -11.39 -66.80
N LEU A 759 -25.57 -11.73 -66.54
CA LEU A 759 -24.41 -11.39 -67.36
C LEU A 759 -23.93 -12.62 -68.14
N CYS A 760 -24.09 -13.82 -67.59
CA CYS A 760 -23.76 -15.08 -68.25
C CYS A 760 -24.88 -16.11 -68.04
N ILE A 761 -25.36 -16.70 -69.13
CA ILE A 761 -26.25 -17.86 -69.08
C ILE A 761 -25.74 -18.96 -70.02
N ASP A 762 -25.71 -20.19 -69.50
CA ASP A 762 -25.45 -21.40 -70.28
C ASP A 762 -26.69 -22.31 -70.24
N VAL A 763 -27.24 -22.56 -71.43
CA VAL A 763 -28.40 -23.41 -71.71
C VAL A 763 -28.09 -24.42 -72.82
N SER A 764 -26.81 -24.67 -73.16
CA SER A 764 -26.43 -25.67 -74.16
C SER A 764 -26.88 -27.08 -73.76
N ASP A 765 -26.91 -28.00 -74.72
CA ASP A 765 -27.23 -29.41 -74.50
C ASP A 765 -28.57 -29.61 -73.77
N ASN A 766 -29.59 -28.86 -74.19
CA ASN A 766 -30.96 -28.96 -73.73
C ASN A 766 -31.93 -28.96 -74.94
N PRO A 767 -33.07 -29.67 -74.87
CA PRO A 767 -34.07 -29.73 -75.93
C PRO A 767 -34.96 -28.46 -76.02
N ILE A 768 -34.35 -27.27 -76.02
CA ILE A 768 -35.04 -25.96 -76.10
C ILE A 768 -35.40 -25.65 -77.55
N SER A 769 -36.69 -25.44 -77.81
CA SER A 769 -37.20 -25.12 -79.15
C SER A 769 -37.60 -23.66 -79.35
N ASP A 770 -37.89 -22.92 -78.27
CA ASP A 770 -38.20 -21.48 -78.33
C ASP A 770 -37.17 -20.67 -77.54
N VAL A 771 -36.35 -19.92 -78.27
CA VAL A 771 -35.32 -19.04 -77.69
C VAL A 771 -35.82 -17.61 -77.45
N THR A 772 -37.07 -17.31 -77.83
CA THR A 772 -37.66 -15.96 -77.71
C THR A 772 -37.60 -15.37 -76.31
N PRO A 773 -37.76 -16.14 -75.20
CA PRO A 773 -37.53 -15.63 -73.85
C PRO A 773 -36.18 -14.93 -73.65
N LEU A 774 -35.10 -15.44 -74.23
CA LEU A 774 -33.74 -14.93 -74.03
C LEU A 774 -33.54 -13.54 -74.63
N LYS A 775 -34.35 -13.13 -75.62
CA LYS A 775 -34.32 -11.80 -76.25
C LYS A 775 -34.61 -10.66 -75.25
N SER A 776 -35.21 -10.97 -74.10
CA SER A 776 -35.49 -10.01 -73.01
C SER A 776 -34.27 -9.68 -72.13
N LEU A 777 -33.21 -10.50 -72.17
CA LEU A 777 -32.05 -10.41 -71.27
C LEU A 777 -30.99 -9.42 -71.79
N THR A 778 -31.36 -8.16 -71.94
CA THR A 778 -30.54 -7.13 -72.62
C THR A 778 -29.21 -6.78 -71.95
N ASN A 779 -29.00 -7.19 -70.68
CA ASN A 779 -27.73 -7.02 -69.95
C ASN A 779 -26.72 -8.16 -70.18
N LEU A 780 -27.12 -9.22 -70.90
CA LEU A 780 -26.33 -10.43 -71.07
C LEU A 780 -25.03 -10.14 -71.85
N GLN A 781 -23.91 -10.64 -71.31
CA GLN A 781 -22.56 -10.50 -71.89
C GLN A 781 -22.08 -11.80 -72.55
N LYS A 782 -22.52 -12.96 -72.04
CA LYS A 782 -22.21 -14.28 -72.58
C LYS A 782 -23.45 -15.17 -72.60
N LEU A 783 -23.68 -15.83 -73.74
CA LEU A 783 -24.69 -16.84 -73.94
C LEU A 783 -24.02 -18.10 -74.49
N PHE A 784 -24.37 -19.26 -73.96
CA PHE A 784 -24.06 -20.57 -74.53
C PHE A 784 -25.38 -21.29 -74.79
N ILE A 785 -25.62 -21.71 -76.04
CA ILE A 785 -26.90 -22.25 -76.48
C ILE A 785 -26.75 -23.07 -77.78
N ASP A 786 -27.47 -24.18 -77.89
CA ASP A 786 -27.61 -24.88 -79.17
C ASP A 786 -28.88 -24.41 -79.87
N THR A 787 -28.75 -23.94 -81.11
CA THR A 787 -29.91 -23.36 -81.80
C THR A 787 -29.72 -23.32 -83.32
N ASN A 788 -30.83 -23.22 -84.05
CA ASN A 788 -30.80 -23.08 -85.49
C ASN A 788 -30.34 -21.68 -85.92
N LYS A 789 -29.89 -21.56 -87.18
CA LYS A 789 -29.34 -20.30 -87.71
C LYS A 789 -30.32 -19.11 -87.65
N SER A 790 -31.59 -19.31 -87.92
CA SER A 790 -32.61 -18.23 -87.90
C SER A 790 -32.79 -17.65 -86.50
N ASP A 791 -32.86 -18.50 -85.49
CA ASP A 791 -32.97 -18.11 -84.09
C ASP A 791 -31.68 -17.47 -83.57
N LEU A 792 -30.52 -17.99 -83.96
CA LEU A 792 -29.21 -17.38 -83.68
C LEU A 792 -29.13 -15.95 -84.22
N ASP A 793 -29.53 -15.72 -85.48
CA ASP A 793 -29.47 -14.40 -86.09
C ASP A 793 -30.50 -13.43 -85.45
N ALA A 794 -31.66 -13.94 -85.02
CA ALA A 794 -32.63 -13.16 -84.23
C ALA A 794 -32.13 -12.82 -82.82
N LEU A 795 -31.39 -13.72 -82.16
CA LEU A 795 -30.75 -13.46 -80.86
C LEU A 795 -29.63 -12.44 -80.97
N LYS A 796 -28.77 -12.52 -82.00
CA LYS A 796 -27.73 -11.51 -82.27
C LYS A 796 -28.31 -10.11 -82.48
N ALA A 797 -29.46 -10.02 -83.17
CA ALA A 797 -30.15 -8.74 -83.38
C ALA A 797 -30.74 -8.18 -82.07
N ALA A 798 -31.27 -9.03 -81.18
CA ALA A 798 -31.84 -8.62 -79.89
C ALA A 798 -30.77 -8.30 -78.83
N LEU A 799 -29.63 -9.01 -78.85
CA LEU A 799 -28.57 -8.95 -77.84
C LEU A 799 -27.22 -8.51 -78.45
N PRO A 800 -27.11 -7.31 -79.06
CA PRO A 800 -25.95 -6.90 -79.86
C PRO A 800 -24.65 -6.69 -79.07
N LYS A 801 -24.69 -6.78 -77.73
CA LYS A 801 -23.53 -6.71 -76.83
C LYS A 801 -23.13 -8.07 -76.24
N CYS A 802 -23.91 -9.12 -76.50
CA CYS A 802 -23.68 -10.45 -75.96
C CYS A 802 -22.77 -11.28 -76.89
N THR A 803 -21.74 -11.89 -76.33
CA THR A 803 -20.99 -12.95 -77.01
C THR A 803 -21.82 -14.23 -76.98
N ILE A 804 -22.37 -14.64 -78.13
CA ILE A 804 -23.14 -15.87 -78.27
C ILE A 804 -22.22 -16.98 -78.79
N ASN A 805 -21.94 -17.97 -77.94
CA ASN A 805 -21.30 -19.23 -78.30
C ASN A 805 -22.41 -20.25 -78.58
N TYR A 806 -22.28 -21.05 -79.65
CA TYR A 806 -23.36 -21.92 -80.10
C TYR A 806 -22.88 -23.23 -80.71
N GLY A 807 -23.56 -24.33 -80.39
CA GLY A 807 -23.59 -25.55 -81.18
C GLY A 807 -24.74 -25.53 -82.21
N PHE A 808 -24.79 -26.57 -83.05
CA PHE A 808 -25.77 -26.77 -84.12
C PHE A 808 -26.43 -28.15 -84.02
#